data_AF-A0A8T2B8T5-F1
#
_entry.id   AF-A0A8T2B8T5-F1
#
_cell.length_a   1.000
_cell.length_b   1.000
_cell.length_c   1.000
_cell.angle_alpha   90.00
_cell.angle_beta   90.00
_cell.angle_gamma   90.00
#
_symmetry.space_group_name_H-M   'P 1'
#
loop_
_entity.id
_entity.type
_entity.pdbx_description
1 polymer ?
#
loop_
_entity_poly.entity_id
_entity_poly.type
_entity_poly.pdbx_seq_one_letter_code
_entity_poly.pdbx_strand_id
1 'polypeptide(L)'
;MASSSISITTIITILFLLLLNTTAKKTYIIRVKHSDKPESFLTHHDWYTSQLQSQSSLLYTYTTSFHGFSAYLDSNEADSLLSSNSILDIFEDPLYTLHTTRTPEFLGLNSEFGVYTGQDLASASNGVIIGVLDTGVWPESKSFDDTDMPEIPSKWKGECESGSDFDSKLCNKKLIGARSFSKGFQMASGGGFSSKHESVSPRDVDGHGTHTSTTAAGSAVRNASFLGYAAGTARGMATHARVATYKVCWSSGCFGSDILAAMDRAILDGVDVLSLSLGGGSAPYYRDTIAIGSFSAMERGVFVSCSAGNSGPTRASVANVAPWVMTVGAGTLDRDFPAFANLGNGKRLTGVSLYSGEGMGTKPLELVYNKGNSSSSNLCLPGSLDSGIVRGKIVVCDRGVNARVEKGAVVRDAGGLGMIMANTAASGEELVADSHLLPAIAVGKKTGDLLRDYVKSDSNPTAVLVFKGTVLDVKPSPVVAAFSSRGPNTVTPEILKPDVIGPGVNILAGWSDAIGPTGLEKDSRRTQFNIMSGTSMSCPHISGLAGLLKAAHPEWSPSAIKSALMTTAYVLDNTNAPLHDAADNSLSNPHAHGSGHVDPQKALSPGLVYDISTEEYIRFLCSLDYTVDHIVAIVKRPSVNCSKKFSDPGQLNYPSFSVLFGGKRVVRYTREVTNVGAASSVYKVTVNGAPSVGISVKPSKLSFRSVGEKKRYTVTFVSKKGVSMTNKAEFGSITWSNPQHEVRSPIAFSWNRF
;
A
#
# COMPACT_ATOMS: atom_id res chain seq x y z
N MET A 1 -10.01 79.41 -46.54
CA MET A 1 -10.79 78.47 -45.70
C MET A 1 -10.44 77.06 -46.12
N ALA A 2 -9.75 76.30 -45.27
CA ALA A 2 -9.93 74.87 -45.07
C ALA A 2 -8.97 74.42 -43.97
N SER A 3 -9.55 73.75 -42.99
CA SER A 3 -9.07 73.45 -41.65
C SER A 3 -8.33 72.13 -41.54
N SER A 4 -7.43 72.07 -40.55
CA SER A 4 -6.64 70.94 -40.09
C SER A 4 -7.49 69.89 -39.35
N SER A 5 -7.22 68.60 -39.55
CA SER A 5 -7.84 67.49 -38.81
C SER A 5 -6.81 66.42 -38.46
N ILE A 6 -6.27 66.48 -37.24
CA ILE A 6 -5.52 65.39 -36.60
C ILE A 6 -6.53 64.59 -35.77
N SER A 7 -6.58 63.27 -35.97
CA SER A 7 -7.63 62.41 -35.43
C SER A 7 -7.53 62.26 -33.91
N ILE A 8 -8.56 62.75 -33.21
CA ILE A 8 -8.76 62.74 -31.74
C ILE A 8 -8.66 61.32 -31.13
N THR A 9 -8.87 60.28 -31.94
CA THR A 9 -8.83 58.87 -31.52
C THR A 9 -7.46 58.38 -31.06
N THR A 10 -6.35 58.91 -31.61
CA THR A 10 -5.00 58.42 -31.28
C THR A 10 -4.45 59.03 -29.97
N ILE A 11 -4.94 60.21 -29.58
CA ILE A 11 -4.54 60.88 -28.32
C ILE A 11 -5.31 60.28 -27.12
N ILE A 12 -6.57 59.89 -27.31
CA ILE A 12 -7.38 59.27 -26.24
C ILE A 12 -6.89 57.85 -25.89
N THR A 13 -6.38 57.08 -26.86
CA THR A 13 -5.84 55.74 -26.57
C THR A 13 -4.54 55.80 -25.77
N ILE A 14 -3.68 56.79 -26.01
CA ILE A 14 -2.44 56.98 -25.24
C ILE A 14 -2.74 57.49 -23.82
N LEU A 15 -3.78 58.32 -23.64
CA LEU A 15 -4.19 58.80 -22.30
C LEU A 15 -4.89 57.73 -21.45
N PHE A 16 -5.63 56.80 -22.07
CA PHE A 16 -6.33 55.71 -21.34
C PHE A 16 -5.38 54.58 -20.91
N LEU A 17 -4.28 54.37 -21.63
CA LEU A 17 -3.21 53.42 -21.26
C LEU A 17 -2.31 53.91 -20.12
N LEU A 18 -2.42 55.19 -19.71
CA LEU A 18 -1.63 55.79 -18.62
C LEU A 18 -2.39 55.93 -17.29
N LEU A 19 -3.68 55.53 -17.20
CA LEU A 19 -4.52 55.84 -16.02
C LEU A 19 -5.22 54.65 -15.34
N LEU A 20 -4.86 53.40 -15.62
CA LEU A 20 -5.38 52.23 -14.88
C LEU A 20 -4.26 51.25 -14.52
N ASN A 21 -3.40 51.65 -13.58
CA ASN A 21 -2.62 50.71 -12.76
C ASN A 21 -3.22 50.67 -11.35
N THR A 22 -4.41 50.08 -11.22
CA THR A 22 -4.89 49.60 -9.91
C THR A 22 -4.44 48.15 -9.77
N THR A 23 -3.36 47.93 -9.03
CA THR A 23 -2.85 46.59 -8.72
C THR A 23 -3.88 45.84 -7.88
N ALA A 24 -4.24 44.62 -8.30
CA ALA A 24 -5.18 43.79 -7.55
C ALA A 24 -4.57 43.37 -6.21
N LYS A 25 -5.28 43.61 -5.11
CA LYS A 25 -4.86 43.19 -3.77
C LYS A 25 -4.92 41.67 -3.64
N LYS A 26 -3.94 41.09 -2.94
CA LYS A 26 -3.83 39.65 -2.66
C LYS A 26 -3.56 39.44 -1.17
N THR A 27 -3.78 38.22 -0.70
CA THR A 27 -3.42 37.85 0.67
C THR A 27 -1.96 37.46 0.70
N TYR A 28 -1.21 38.08 1.61
CA TYR A 28 0.18 37.77 1.87
C TYR A 28 0.34 37.28 3.30
N ILE A 29 1.33 36.41 3.52
CA ILE A 29 1.86 36.04 4.82
C ILE A 29 3.19 36.78 5.00
N ILE A 30 3.23 37.64 6.01
CA ILE A 30 4.33 38.54 6.35
C ILE A 30 5.04 37.95 7.56
N ARG A 31 6.32 37.60 7.41
CA ARG A 31 7.20 37.18 8.50
C ARG A 31 7.84 38.40 9.14
N VAL A 32 7.83 38.46 10.47
CA VAL A 32 8.40 39.59 11.22
C VAL A 32 9.45 39.08 12.22
N LYS A 33 10.51 39.85 12.44
CA LYS A 33 11.46 39.66 13.55
C LYS A 33 10.75 39.92 14.86
N HIS A 34 10.29 38.83 15.47
CA HIS A 34 9.46 38.88 16.68
C HIS A 34 10.08 39.66 17.84
N SER A 35 11.40 39.58 18.01
CA SER A 35 12.15 40.23 19.08
C SER A 35 12.17 41.76 18.98
N ASP A 36 11.91 42.31 17.81
CA ASP A 36 12.14 43.73 17.52
C ASP A 36 10.93 44.60 17.89
N LYS A 37 9.95 44.04 18.61
CA LYS A 37 8.75 44.77 19.04
C LYS A 37 9.17 45.92 19.95
N PRO A 38 8.90 47.18 19.57
CA PRO A 38 9.17 48.31 20.44
C PRO A 38 8.39 48.21 21.76
N GLU A 39 9.00 48.67 22.86
CA GLU A 39 8.34 48.71 24.17
C GLU A 39 7.12 49.64 24.19
N SER A 40 7.03 50.58 23.24
CA SER A 40 5.88 51.48 23.08
C SER A 40 4.59 50.78 22.68
N PHE A 41 4.64 49.53 22.20
CA PHE A 41 3.45 48.73 21.87
C PHE A 41 3.16 47.69 22.94
N LEU A 42 1.91 47.63 23.39
CA LEU A 42 1.47 46.69 24.42
C LEU A 42 1.51 45.23 23.92
N THR A 43 1.13 44.98 22.66
CA THR A 43 1.18 43.63 22.05
C THR A 43 1.81 43.64 20.64
N HIS A 44 2.25 42.47 20.17
CA HIS A 44 2.72 42.30 18.78
C HIS A 44 1.61 42.54 17.76
N HIS A 45 0.35 42.28 18.10
CA HIS A 45 -0.79 42.59 17.25
C HIS A 45 -0.94 44.10 17.02
N ASP A 46 -0.83 44.90 18.09
CA ASP A 46 -0.89 46.36 17.99
C ASP A 46 0.27 46.92 17.17
N TRP A 47 1.47 46.37 17.38
CA TRP A 47 2.65 46.72 16.61
C TRP A 47 2.49 46.40 15.13
N TYR A 48 2.06 45.19 14.77
CA TYR A 48 1.89 44.80 13.36
C TYR A 48 0.77 45.57 12.67
N THR A 49 -0.35 45.84 13.37
CA THR A 49 -1.43 46.68 12.85
C THR A 49 -0.93 48.09 12.52
N SER A 50 -0.04 48.65 13.35
CA SER A 50 0.55 49.97 13.12
C SER A 50 1.45 50.05 11.88
N GLN A 51 1.92 48.91 11.35
CA GLN A 51 2.75 48.86 10.16
C GLN A 51 1.94 48.87 8.86
N LEU A 52 0.61 48.77 8.94
CA LEU A 52 -0.28 48.73 7.78
C LEU A 52 -0.86 50.11 7.45
N GLN A 53 -1.11 50.36 6.16
CA GLN A 53 -1.74 51.61 5.70
C GLN A 53 -3.26 51.56 5.91
N SER A 54 -3.93 52.71 5.85
CA SER A 54 -5.36 52.85 6.18
C SER A 54 -6.32 52.05 5.29
N GLN A 55 -5.87 51.60 4.11
CA GLN A 55 -6.64 50.78 3.16
C GLN A 55 -6.20 49.31 3.11
N SER A 56 -5.28 48.89 3.99
CA SER A 56 -4.82 47.51 4.12
C SER A 56 -5.51 46.83 5.30
N SER A 57 -5.82 45.54 5.19
CA SER A 57 -6.52 44.80 6.25
C SER A 57 -5.63 43.73 6.84
N LEU A 58 -5.35 43.83 8.14
CA LEU A 58 -4.75 42.74 8.92
C LEU A 58 -5.77 41.59 9.00
N LEU A 59 -5.38 40.39 8.57
CA LEU A 59 -6.24 39.22 8.58
C LEU A 59 -6.02 38.40 9.85
N TYR A 60 -4.76 38.00 10.10
CA TYR A 60 -4.40 37.23 11.29
C TYR A 60 -3.01 37.61 11.79
N THR A 61 -2.80 37.52 13.10
CA THR A 61 -1.46 37.66 13.71
C THR A 61 -1.00 36.30 14.21
N TYR A 62 0.18 35.89 13.78
CA TYR A 62 0.82 34.63 14.12
C TYR A 62 1.91 34.89 15.17
N THR A 63 1.75 34.31 16.35
CA THR A 63 2.70 34.45 17.46
C THR A 63 3.36 33.14 17.88
N THR A 64 2.89 31.98 17.39
CA THR A 64 3.32 30.65 17.90
C THR A 64 3.89 29.71 16.82
N SER A 65 3.14 29.40 15.75
CA SER A 65 3.57 28.50 14.67
C SER A 65 4.58 29.13 13.70
N PHE A 66 4.53 30.46 13.63
CA PHE A 66 5.36 31.36 12.83
C PHE A 66 5.18 32.75 13.46
N HIS A 67 6.20 33.62 13.42
CA HIS A 67 6.10 34.98 13.94
C HIS A 67 5.87 35.98 12.81
N GLY A 68 4.68 36.58 12.79
CA GLY A 68 4.30 37.52 11.75
C GLY A 68 2.81 37.71 11.65
N PHE A 69 2.31 38.09 10.50
CA PHE A 69 0.87 38.30 10.27
C PHE A 69 0.50 38.03 8.82
N SER A 70 -0.78 37.77 8.53
CA SER A 70 -1.30 37.84 7.17
C SER A 70 -2.08 39.12 6.99
N ALA A 71 -1.96 39.70 5.80
CA ALA A 71 -2.67 40.92 5.45
C ALA A 71 -3.08 40.88 3.98
N TYR A 72 -4.17 41.59 3.68
CA TYR A 72 -4.63 41.79 2.31
C TYR A 72 -4.03 43.08 1.76
N LEU A 73 -3.00 42.93 0.92
CA LEU A 73 -2.11 44.00 0.46
C LEU A 73 -2.08 44.07 -1.06
N ASP A 74 -1.77 45.23 -1.63
CA ASP A 74 -1.25 45.30 -3.00
C ASP A 74 0.27 45.06 -3.05
N SER A 75 0.80 44.89 -4.26
CA SER A 75 2.22 44.57 -4.47
C SER A 75 3.16 45.67 -3.97
N ASN A 76 2.78 46.94 -4.09
CA ASN A 76 3.63 48.06 -3.67
C ASN A 76 3.63 48.17 -2.13
N GLU A 77 2.49 47.93 -1.49
CA GLU A 77 2.38 47.82 -0.04
C GLU A 77 3.26 46.66 0.50
N ALA A 78 3.26 45.51 -0.15
CA ALA A 78 4.11 44.37 0.21
C ALA A 78 5.62 44.70 0.04
N ASP A 79 6.03 45.28 -1.08
CA ASP A 79 7.43 45.68 -1.32
C ASP A 79 7.92 46.75 -0.32
N SER A 80 7.04 47.70 0.04
CA SER A 80 7.35 48.71 1.05
C SER A 80 7.55 48.09 2.43
N LEU A 81 6.78 47.05 2.79
CA LEU A 81 6.96 46.35 4.06
C LEU A 81 8.27 45.56 4.07
N LEU A 82 8.66 44.90 2.97
CA LEU A 82 9.95 44.21 2.84
C LEU A 82 11.16 45.14 3.06
N SER A 83 10.99 46.45 2.81
CA SER A 83 12.05 47.45 3.05
C SER A 83 12.27 47.78 4.54
N SER A 84 11.40 47.31 5.43
CA SER A 84 11.54 47.48 6.88
C SER A 84 12.49 46.44 7.47
N ASN A 85 13.46 46.89 8.28
CA ASN A 85 14.43 46.00 8.94
C ASN A 85 13.80 44.96 9.87
N SER A 86 12.56 45.18 10.31
CA SER A 86 11.81 44.27 11.17
C SER A 86 11.06 43.19 10.38
N ILE A 87 10.86 43.35 9.06
CA ILE A 87 10.23 42.33 8.22
C ILE A 87 11.30 41.37 7.70
N LEU A 88 11.05 40.07 7.83
CA LEU A 88 11.98 39.02 7.41
C LEU A 88 11.69 38.51 6.00
N ASP A 89 10.41 38.39 5.68
CA ASP A 89 9.96 37.84 4.41
C ASP A 89 8.48 38.17 4.19
N ILE A 90 8.05 38.24 2.94
CA ILE A 90 6.65 38.38 2.55
C ILE A 90 6.40 37.50 1.35
N PHE A 91 5.44 36.58 1.46
CA PHE A 91 5.03 35.74 0.33
C PHE A 91 3.52 35.66 0.24
N GLU A 92 3.01 35.52 -0.98
CA GLU A 92 1.59 35.35 -1.25
C GLU A 92 1.08 34.05 -0.60
N ASP A 93 -0.12 34.09 -0.01
CA ASP A 93 -0.73 32.96 0.70
C ASP A 93 -1.08 31.81 -0.27
N PRO A 94 -0.48 30.61 -0.14
CA PRO A 94 -0.64 29.54 -1.12
C PRO A 94 -1.96 28.76 -0.99
N LEU A 95 -2.59 28.45 -2.12
CA LEU A 95 -3.77 27.57 -2.23
C LEU A 95 -3.36 26.09 -2.45
N TYR A 96 -3.86 25.15 -1.65
CA TYR A 96 -3.49 23.71 -1.70
C TYR A 96 -4.64 22.76 -2.11
N THR A 97 -4.35 21.67 -2.85
CA THR A 97 -5.25 20.53 -3.12
C THR A 97 -4.49 19.20 -3.34
N LEU A 98 -5.19 18.04 -3.23
CA LEU A 98 -4.62 16.71 -2.91
C LEU A 98 -4.60 15.64 -4.02
N HIS A 99 -3.98 14.49 -3.70
CA HIS A 99 -3.16 13.63 -4.58
C HIS A 99 -3.70 12.17 -4.78
N THR A 100 -3.06 11.31 -5.61
CA THR A 100 -3.42 9.90 -6.04
C THR A 100 -4.80 9.69 -6.61
N THR A 101 -4.93 8.85 -7.64
CA THR A 101 -6.20 8.89 -8.38
C THR A 101 -7.34 8.31 -7.56
N ARG A 102 -7.06 7.45 -6.56
CA ARG A 102 -8.06 7.04 -5.54
C ARG A 102 -7.51 6.55 -4.19
N THR A 103 -6.41 5.81 -4.12
CA THR A 103 -6.08 4.98 -2.93
C THR A 103 -5.86 5.76 -1.61
N PRO A 104 -5.07 6.84 -1.57
CA PRO A 104 -5.01 7.76 -0.44
C PRO A 104 -6.35 8.37 -0.04
N GLU A 105 -7.21 8.75 -0.98
CA GLU A 105 -8.55 9.24 -0.63
C GLU A 105 -9.39 8.13 0.02
N PHE A 106 -9.38 6.92 -0.56
CA PHE A 106 -10.05 5.74 -0.02
C PHE A 106 -9.55 5.40 1.40
N LEU A 107 -8.25 5.63 1.67
CA LEU A 107 -7.64 5.46 2.98
C LEU A 107 -7.82 6.68 3.91
N GLY A 108 -8.53 7.72 3.49
CA GLY A 108 -8.74 8.93 4.28
C GLY A 108 -7.49 9.82 4.44
N LEU A 109 -6.46 9.64 3.62
CA LEU A 109 -5.26 10.48 3.54
C LEU A 109 -5.54 11.78 2.76
N ASN A 110 -6.51 12.54 3.25
CA ASN A 110 -6.86 13.86 2.74
C ASN A 110 -5.97 14.96 3.38
N SER A 111 -6.27 16.24 3.15
CA SER A 111 -5.51 17.41 3.63
C SER A 111 -5.69 17.59 5.12
N GLU A 112 -6.71 16.95 5.67
CA GLU A 112 -7.04 16.93 7.09
C GLU A 112 -6.34 15.77 7.82
N PHE A 113 -5.65 14.89 7.09
CA PHE A 113 -4.89 13.79 7.68
C PHE A 113 -3.80 14.32 8.62
N GLY A 114 -3.87 13.92 9.89
CA GLY A 114 -2.92 14.37 10.91
C GLY A 114 -3.16 15.79 11.43
N VAL A 115 -4.17 16.54 10.99
CA VAL A 115 -4.43 17.91 11.50
C VAL A 115 -4.65 17.92 13.02
N TYR A 116 -5.23 16.86 13.58
CA TYR A 116 -5.43 16.71 15.02
C TYR A 116 -4.17 16.32 15.82
N THR A 117 -3.07 15.94 15.16
CA THR A 117 -1.79 15.69 15.87
C THR A 117 -1.03 16.99 16.12
N GLY A 118 -1.45 18.11 15.52
CA GLY A 118 -0.79 19.41 15.66
C GLY A 118 0.59 19.48 15.01
N GLN A 119 0.97 18.47 14.22
CA GLN A 119 2.24 18.37 13.50
C GLN A 119 2.02 18.54 12.01
N ASP A 120 2.90 19.28 11.35
CA ASP A 120 3.00 19.25 9.90
C ASP A 120 3.63 17.92 9.47
N LEU A 121 2.76 16.93 9.25
CA LEU A 121 3.16 15.57 8.89
C LEU A 121 3.86 15.51 7.53
N ALA A 122 3.51 16.42 6.61
CA ALA A 122 4.19 16.53 5.32
C ALA A 122 5.65 16.91 5.53
N SER A 123 5.90 17.97 6.31
CA SER A 123 7.27 18.37 6.68
C SER A 123 8.01 17.29 7.48
N ALA A 124 7.37 16.66 8.47
CA ALA A 124 7.99 15.60 9.27
C ALA A 124 8.38 14.39 8.41
N SER A 125 7.57 14.03 7.42
CA SER A 125 7.84 12.89 6.55
C SER A 125 9.03 13.09 5.59
N ASN A 126 9.49 14.33 5.36
CA ASN A 126 10.74 14.59 4.62
C ASN A 126 11.98 13.93 5.24
N GLY A 127 11.95 13.66 6.55
CA GLY A 127 13.01 12.97 7.28
C GLY A 127 12.92 11.44 7.23
N VAL A 128 11.83 10.89 6.70
CA VAL A 128 11.58 9.44 6.64
C VAL A 128 12.14 8.86 5.35
N ILE A 129 12.84 7.73 5.45
CA ILE A 129 13.46 7.02 4.33
C ILE A 129 12.84 5.63 4.21
N ILE A 130 12.17 5.36 3.09
CA ILE A 130 11.59 4.06 2.77
C ILE A 130 12.52 3.31 1.81
N GLY A 131 13.12 2.23 2.32
CA GLY A 131 13.88 1.26 1.54
C GLY A 131 12.96 0.27 0.83
N VAL A 132 13.12 0.10 -0.48
CA VAL A 132 12.31 -0.80 -1.30
C VAL A 132 13.21 -1.88 -1.90
N LEU A 133 12.99 -3.15 -1.51
CA LEU A 133 13.72 -4.30 -2.05
C LEU A 133 12.85 -4.98 -3.11
N ASP A 134 13.24 -4.85 -4.38
CA ASP A 134 12.39 -5.23 -5.51
C ASP A 134 13.23 -5.48 -6.79
N THR A 135 12.64 -5.26 -7.97
CA THR A 135 13.23 -5.42 -9.32
C THR A 135 14.00 -4.19 -9.81
N GLY A 136 14.12 -3.14 -8.98
CA GLY A 136 14.88 -1.92 -9.26
C GLY A 136 14.02 -0.67 -9.25
N VAL A 137 14.49 0.38 -9.93
CA VAL A 137 13.75 1.63 -10.13
C VAL A 137 13.90 2.21 -11.55
N TRP A 138 12.85 2.85 -12.05
CA TRP A 138 12.87 3.71 -13.23
C TRP A 138 12.95 5.18 -12.82
N PRO A 139 14.16 5.75 -12.63
CA PRO A 139 14.34 7.04 -11.95
C PRO A 139 13.73 8.22 -12.72
N GLU A 140 13.57 8.11 -14.03
CA GLU A 140 12.97 9.16 -14.88
C GLU A 140 11.44 9.26 -14.72
N SER A 141 10.80 8.38 -13.92
CA SER A 141 9.39 8.52 -13.61
C SER A 141 9.13 9.85 -12.92
N LYS A 142 8.10 10.58 -13.36
CA LYS A 142 7.63 11.82 -12.70
C LYS A 142 7.26 11.61 -11.22
N SER A 143 7.01 10.36 -10.83
CA SER A 143 6.76 10.00 -9.42
C SER A 143 8.02 10.10 -8.55
N PHE A 144 9.19 10.36 -9.12
CA PHE A 144 10.43 10.65 -8.40
C PHE A 144 10.88 12.10 -8.54
N ASP A 145 9.98 13.00 -8.96
CA ASP A 145 10.25 14.43 -8.96
C ASP A 145 10.53 14.94 -7.55
N ASP A 146 11.49 15.86 -7.43
CA ASP A 146 11.98 16.38 -6.15
C ASP A 146 11.92 17.91 -6.06
N THR A 147 11.14 18.57 -6.92
CA THR A 147 11.10 20.04 -7.12
C THR A 147 10.85 20.83 -5.83
N ASP A 148 10.15 20.25 -4.86
CA ASP A 148 9.82 20.90 -3.57
C ASP A 148 10.39 20.15 -2.36
N MET A 149 11.42 19.32 -2.56
CA MET A 149 12.00 18.55 -1.47
C MET A 149 13.19 19.26 -0.82
N PRO A 150 13.27 19.26 0.53
CA PRO A 150 14.45 19.79 1.21
C PRO A 150 15.66 18.87 0.99
N GLU A 151 16.83 19.33 1.42
CA GLU A 151 18.06 18.54 1.35
C GLU A 151 17.92 17.15 1.97
N ILE A 152 18.72 16.20 1.46
CA ILE A 152 18.71 14.81 1.89
C ILE A 152 19.03 14.74 3.39
N PRO A 153 18.27 13.97 4.20
CA PRO A 153 18.51 13.87 5.64
C PRO A 153 19.95 13.45 5.95
N SER A 154 20.63 14.14 6.87
CA SER A 154 22.03 13.88 7.22
C SER A 154 22.30 12.49 7.82
N LYS A 155 21.24 11.80 8.28
CA LYS A 155 21.33 10.40 8.73
C LYS A 155 21.53 9.40 7.59
N TRP A 156 21.21 9.79 6.35
CA TRP A 156 21.35 8.94 5.17
C TRP A 156 22.81 8.66 4.86
N LYS A 157 23.14 7.37 4.67
CA LYS A 157 24.51 6.91 4.38
C LYS A 157 24.61 6.03 3.14
N GLY A 158 23.49 5.85 2.43
CA GLY A 158 23.47 5.09 1.19
C GLY A 158 24.03 5.88 0.01
N GLU A 159 24.12 5.19 -1.12
CA GLU A 159 24.72 5.70 -2.35
C GLU A 159 23.81 5.46 -3.55
N CYS A 160 24.13 6.16 -4.64
CA CYS A 160 23.55 5.90 -5.95
C CYS A 160 24.57 5.16 -6.82
N GLU A 161 24.34 3.88 -7.05
CA GLU A 161 25.23 3.00 -7.81
C GLU A 161 25.14 3.30 -9.31
N SER A 162 26.28 3.49 -9.96
CA SER A 162 26.35 3.57 -11.42
C SER A 162 26.35 2.17 -12.05
N GLY A 163 25.62 2.01 -13.14
CA GLY A 163 25.61 0.82 -13.99
C GLY A 163 25.62 1.19 -15.47
N SER A 164 25.67 0.20 -16.35
CA SER A 164 25.76 0.43 -17.81
C SER A 164 24.61 1.25 -18.40
N ASP A 165 23.43 1.17 -17.78
CA ASP A 165 22.20 1.87 -18.17
C ASP A 165 21.69 2.80 -17.05
N PHE A 166 22.51 3.09 -16.03
CA PHE A 166 22.12 3.86 -14.85
C PHE A 166 23.24 4.80 -14.43
N ASP A 167 23.09 6.11 -14.68
CA ASP A 167 24.00 7.13 -14.16
C ASP A 167 23.68 7.40 -12.68
N SER A 168 24.69 7.51 -11.81
CA SER A 168 24.48 7.81 -10.38
C SER A 168 23.87 9.20 -10.15
N LYS A 169 23.95 10.10 -11.14
CA LYS A 169 23.26 11.40 -11.14
C LYS A 169 21.74 11.30 -11.31
N LEU A 170 21.21 10.11 -11.58
CA LEU A 170 19.76 9.89 -11.66
C LEU A 170 19.10 9.84 -10.27
N CYS A 171 19.88 9.62 -9.20
CA CYS A 171 19.38 9.88 -7.86
C CYS A 171 19.30 11.39 -7.60
N ASN A 172 18.29 11.79 -6.84
CA ASN A 172 17.96 13.17 -6.52
C ASN A 172 17.49 13.27 -5.05
N LYS A 173 16.81 14.36 -4.66
CA LYS A 173 16.32 14.50 -3.29
C LYS A 173 15.14 13.57 -2.99
N LYS A 174 14.47 13.00 -4.00
CA LYS A 174 13.35 12.07 -3.83
C LYS A 174 13.82 10.62 -3.80
N LEU A 175 14.47 10.17 -4.87
CA LEU A 175 15.18 8.90 -4.97
C LEU A 175 16.62 9.13 -4.51
N ILE A 176 16.88 8.94 -3.23
CA ILE A 176 18.16 9.32 -2.60
C ILE A 176 19.24 8.23 -2.70
N GLY A 177 18.86 7.03 -3.12
CA GLY A 177 19.79 5.93 -3.35
C GLY A 177 19.19 4.81 -4.17
N ALA A 178 20.05 4.17 -4.96
CA ALA A 178 19.69 3.08 -5.84
C ALA A 178 20.87 2.11 -5.93
N ARG A 179 20.64 0.83 -5.63
CA ARG A 179 21.67 -0.21 -5.57
C ARG A 179 21.21 -1.51 -6.20
N SER A 180 22.15 -2.34 -6.65
CA SER A 180 21.87 -3.66 -7.21
C SER A 180 22.64 -4.78 -6.50
N PHE A 181 21.96 -5.92 -6.30
CA PHE A 181 22.53 -7.11 -5.67
C PHE A 181 22.21 -8.32 -6.56
N SER A 182 23.23 -8.80 -7.27
CA SER A 182 23.11 -9.81 -8.33
C SER A 182 24.01 -11.02 -8.15
N LYS A 183 24.83 -11.09 -7.10
CA LYS A 183 25.84 -12.13 -6.96
C LYS A 183 25.22 -13.51 -6.84
N GLY A 184 24.13 -13.64 -6.08
CA GLY A 184 23.36 -14.89 -5.98
C GLY A 184 22.75 -15.28 -7.31
N PHE A 185 22.09 -14.33 -7.97
CA PHE A 185 21.51 -14.51 -9.30
C PHE A 185 22.52 -14.93 -10.37
N GLN A 186 23.68 -14.27 -10.45
CA GLN A 186 24.73 -14.57 -11.42
C GLN A 186 25.25 -16.00 -11.25
N MET A 187 25.48 -16.43 -10.01
CA MET A 187 25.95 -17.80 -9.74
C MET A 187 24.89 -18.85 -10.10
N ALA A 188 23.62 -18.58 -9.79
CA ALA A 188 22.52 -19.47 -10.14
C ALA A 188 22.28 -19.57 -11.65
N SER A 189 22.62 -18.51 -12.39
CA SER A 189 22.47 -18.43 -13.86
C SER A 189 23.70 -18.92 -14.63
N GLY A 190 24.68 -19.55 -13.98
CA GLY A 190 25.89 -20.06 -14.63
C GLY A 190 26.89 -18.97 -15.05
N GLY A 191 26.83 -17.78 -14.43
CA GLY A 191 27.75 -16.67 -14.65
C GLY A 191 27.36 -15.69 -15.77
N GLY A 192 26.23 -15.90 -16.45
CA GLY A 192 25.73 -15.02 -17.52
C GLY A 192 24.33 -14.46 -17.25
N PHE A 193 24.00 -13.34 -17.90
CA PHE A 193 22.63 -12.81 -17.97
C PHE A 193 21.88 -13.57 -19.06
N SER A 194 20.79 -14.25 -18.70
CA SER A 194 19.98 -15.03 -19.64
C SER A 194 19.18 -14.13 -20.61
N SER A 195 18.83 -12.90 -20.20
CA SER A 195 18.02 -11.99 -21.00
C SER A 195 18.87 -10.90 -21.68
N LYS A 196 18.53 -10.57 -22.94
CA LYS A 196 19.19 -9.52 -23.74
C LYS A 196 18.99 -8.09 -23.20
N HIS A 197 18.16 -7.93 -22.16
CA HIS A 197 17.70 -6.63 -21.66
C HIS A 197 18.02 -6.39 -20.17
N GLU A 198 18.71 -7.30 -19.50
CA GLU A 198 19.02 -7.19 -18.07
C GLU A 198 20.52 -6.95 -17.86
N SER A 199 20.85 -5.82 -17.25
CA SER A 199 22.22 -5.42 -16.91
C SER A 199 22.39 -5.29 -15.39
N VAL A 200 23.63 -5.40 -14.87
CA VAL A 200 23.91 -5.16 -13.45
C VAL A 200 23.84 -3.68 -13.18
N SER A 201 22.64 -3.22 -12.83
CA SER A 201 22.38 -1.88 -12.40
C SER A 201 21.11 -1.83 -11.55
N PRO A 202 20.85 -0.72 -10.84
CA PRO A 202 19.60 -0.52 -10.14
C PRO A 202 18.37 -0.34 -11.06
N ARG A 203 18.54 -0.27 -12.39
CA ARG A 203 17.45 0.01 -13.32
C ARG A 203 16.38 -1.09 -13.30
N ASP A 204 15.14 -0.64 -13.25
CA ASP A 204 13.97 -1.50 -13.36
C ASP A 204 13.62 -1.80 -14.83
N VAL A 205 13.74 -3.06 -15.22
CA VAL A 205 13.36 -3.56 -16.55
C VAL A 205 12.10 -4.46 -16.51
N ASP A 206 11.52 -4.65 -15.32
CA ASP A 206 10.32 -5.45 -15.08
C ASP A 206 9.08 -4.58 -14.82
N GLY A 207 9.29 -3.43 -14.17
CA GLY A 207 8.27 -2.44 -13.81
C GLY A 207 7.73 -2.60 -12.39
N HIS A 208 7.83 -3.79 -11.79
CA HIS A 208 7.27 -4.05 -10.46
C HIS A 208 7.90 -3.16 -9.37
N GLY A 209 9.21 -2.93 -9.39
CA GLY A 209 9.92 -2.13 -8.38
C GLY A 209 9.59 -0.64 -8.47
N THR A 210 9.43 -0.13 -9.69
CA THR A 210 8.92 1.24 -9.91
C THR A 210 7.48 1.36 -9.42
N HIS A 211 6.63 0.35 -9.67
CA HIS A 211 5.23 0.34 -9.22
C HIS A 211 5.12 0.35 -7.70
N THR A 212 5.87 -0.50 -7.01
CA THR A 212 5.83 -0.63 -5.55
C THR A 212 6.44 0.59 -4.85
N SER A 213 7.58 1.09 -5.33
CA SER A 213 8.23 2.28 -4.74
C SER A 213 7.39 3.54 -4.87
N THR A 214 6.76 3.76 -6.04
CA THR A 214 5.87 4.91 -6.25
C THR A 214 4.54 4.79 -5.52
N THR A 215 4.07 3.57 -5.22
CA THR A 215 2.93 3.33 -4.33
C THR A 215 3.25 3.71 -2.88
N ALA A 216 4.45 3.39 -2.39
CA ALA A 216 4.85 3.71 -1.02
C ALA A 216 5.04 5.22 -0.83
N ALA A 217 5.83 5.83 -1.70
CA ALA A 217 6.24 7.22 -1.57
C ALA A 217 6.49 7.90 -2.91
N GLY A 218 5.65 7.72 -3.94
CA GLY A 218 5.73 8.54 -5.15
C GLY A 218 5.38 10.01 -4.88
N SER A 219 6.09 10.93 -5.53
CA SER A 219 5.71 12.33 -5.64
C SER A 219 4.41 12.49 -6.41
N ALA A 220 3.75 13.64 -6.25
CA ALA A 220 2.47 13.88 -6.89
C ALA A 220 2.62 14.08 -8.41
N VAL A 221 1.91 13.30 -9.22
CA VAL A 221 1.92 13.42 -10.68
C VAL A 221 0.51 13.71 -11.19
N ARG A 222 0.25 14.95 -11.61
CA ARG A 222 -1.05 15.35 -12.16
C ARG A 222 -1.35 14.65 -13.49
N ASN A 223 -2.64 14.45 -13.78
CA ASN A 223 -3.13 13.82 -15.02
C ASN A 223 -2.52 12.43 -15.28
N ALA A 224 -2.17 11.71 -14.22
CA ALA A 224 -1.80 10.31 -14.28
C ALA A 224 -3.01 9.46 -14.67
N SER A 225 -2.81 8.56 -15.60
CA SER A 225 -3.81 7.55 -15.99
C SER A 225 -3.09 6.36 -16.62
N PHE A 226 -3.76 5.22 -16.64
CA PHE A 226 -3.35 4.08 -17.43
C PHE A 226 -4.20 4.02 -18.70
N LEU A 227 -3.71 4.58 -19.81
CA LEU A 227 -4.44 4.58 -21.09
C LEU A 227 -5.88 5.10 -20.94
N GLY A 228 -6.07 6.18 -20.17
CA GLY A 228 -7.37 6.77 -19.85
C GLY A 228 -8.10 6.17 -18.65
N TYR A 229 -7.70 4.99 -18.17
CA TYR A 229 -8.24 4.42 -16.93
C TYR A 229 -7.66 5.07 -15.69
N ALA A 230 -8.48 5.13 -14.64
CA ALA A 230 -8.11 5.60 -13.32
C ALA A 230 -7.44 6.99 -13.34
N ALA A 231 -7.95 7.89 -14.19
CA ALA A 231 -7.40 9.22 -14.36
C ALA A 231 -7.48 10.06 -13.07
N GLY A 232 -6.44 10.84 -12.80
CA GLY A 232 -6.37 11.78 -11.68
C GLY A 232 -4.94 12.24 -11.42
N THR A 233 -4.62 12.65 -10.19
CA THR A 233 -3.22 12.86 -9.76
C THR A 233 -2.69 11.53 -9.23
N ALA A 234 -1.48 11.01 -9.50
CA ALA A 234 -0.88 9.87 -8.77
C ALA A 234 -0.02 10.38 -7.59
N ARG A 235 0.22 9.58 -6.53
CA ARG A 235 1.16 9.81 -5.38
C ARG A 235 1.47 8.48 -4.67
N GLY A 236 2.43 8.47 -3.76
CA GLY A 236 2.53 7.45 -2.73
C GLY A 236 1.79 7.84 -1.45
N MET A 237 1.62 6.89 -0.53
CA MET A 237 0.99 7.17 0.76
C MET A 237 1.80 8.20 1.55
N ALA A 238 3.13 8.04 1.60
CA ALA A 238 4.05 9.00 2.20
C ALA A 238 4.70 9.87 1.12
N THR A 239 3.93 10.80 0.55
CA THR A 239 4.34 11.60 -0.63
C THR A 239 5.65 12.35 -0.45
N HIS A 240 5.99 12.80 0.77
CA HIS A 240 7.23 13.54 1.04
C HIS A 240 8.36 12.67 1.63
N ALA A 241 8.13 11.38 1.86
CA ALA A 241 9.21 10.47 2.28
C ALA A 241 10.24 10.26 1.16
N ARG A 242 11.48 9.98 1.55
CA ARG A 242 12.56 9.62 0.62
C ARG A 242 12.44 8.16 0.21
N VAL A 243 12.88 7.84 -0.99
CA VAL A 243 12.93 6.48 -1.52
C VAL A 243 14.38 6.06 -1.67
N ALA A 244 14.71 4.85 -1.20
CA ALA A 244 15.96 4.17 -1.51
C ALA A 244 15.65 2.78 -2.07
N THR A 245 16.14 2.46 -3.26
CA THR A 245 15.79 1.19 -3.93
C THR A 245 16.96 0.22 -3.96
N TYR A 246 16.69 -1.04 -3.66
CA TYR A 246 17.67 -2.12 -3.62
C TYR A 246 17.17 -3.24 -4.54
N LYS A 247 17.73 -3.34 -5.75
CA LYS A 247 17.38 -4.36 -6.71
C LYS A 247 17.94 -5.71 -6.26
N VAL A 248 17.04 -6.66 -5.97
CA VAL A 248 17.35 -8.02 -5.51
C VAL A 248 16.62 -9.10 -6.32
N CYS A 249 15.68 -8.69 -7.16
CA CYS A 249 14.91 -9.53 -8.04
C CYS A 249 15.38 -9.33 -9.48
N TRP A 250 15.53 -10.45 -10.17
CA TRP A 250 16.01 -10.54 -11.55
C TRP A 250 15.06 -11.43 -12.36
N SER A 251 15.32 -11.62 -13.66
CA SER A 251 14.46 -12.42 -14.56
C SER A 251 14.12 -13.83 -14.06
N SER A 252 14.97 -14.49 -13.27
CA SER A 252 14.72 -15.81 -12.69
C SER A 252 14.15 -15.79 -11.26
N GLY A 253 13.80 -14.61 -10.74
CA GLY A 253 13.30 -14.39 -9.38
C GLY A 253 14.30 -13.70 -8.45
N CYS A 254 14.02 -13.77 -7.15
CA CYS A 254 14.78 -13.08 -6.12
C CYS A 254 15.55 -14.08 -5.25
N PHE A 255 16.87 -13.94 -5.16
CA PHE A 255 17.71 -14.88 -4.41
C PHE A 255 17.87 -14.43 -2.95
N GLY A 256 17.72 -15.38 -2.01
CA GLY A 256 17.81 -15.10 -0.57
C GLY A 256 19.16 -14.49 -0.14
N SER A 257 20.26 -14.82 -0.82
CA SER A 257 21.57 -14.20 -0.58
C SER A 257 21.60 -12.72 -0.95
N ASP A 258 21.00 -12.36 -2.09
CA ASP A 258 20.95 -10.97 -2.57
C ASP A 258 19.97 -10.15 -1.72
N ILE A 259 18.82 -10.74 -1.34
CA ILE A 259 17.87 -10.13 -0.40
C ILE A 259 18.55 -9.82 0.94
N LEU A 260 19.23 -10.80 1.54
CA LEU A 260 19.88 -10.62 2.85
C LEU A 260 20.99 -9.56 2.79
N ALA A 261 21.79 -9.54 1.71
CA ALA A 261 22.82 -8.52 1.50
C ALA A 261 22.22 -7.11 1.35
N ALA A 262 21.13 -6.98 0.61
CA ALA A 262 20.41 -5.72 0.47
C ALA A 262 19.79 -5.25 1.79
N MET A 263 19.17 -6.14 2.57
CA MET A 263 18.63 -5.79 3.88
C MET A 263 19.73 -5.28 4.82
N ASP A 264 20.87 -5.98 4.87
CA ASP A 264 22.01 -5.57 5.70
C ASP A 264 22.50 -4.17 5.31
N ARG A 265 22.65 -3.92 4.00
CA ARG A 265 23.05 -2.61 3.48
C ARG A 265 22.03 -1.52 3.78
N ALA A 266 20.74 -1.79 3.56
CA ALA A 266 19.68 -0.82 3.78
C ALA A 266 19.60 -0.38 5.25
N ILE A 267 19.78 -1.31 6.18
CA ILE A 267 19.84 -1.01 7.61
C ILE A 267 21.02 -0.09 7.93
N LEU A 268 22.19 -0.33 7.33
CA LEU A 268 23.38 0.52 7.53
C LEU A 268 23.26 1.89 6.85
N ASP A 269 22.49 1.97 5.76
CA ASP A 269 22.20 3.21 5.03
C ASP A 269 21.26 4.15 5.82
N GLY A 270 20.58 3.62 6.85
CA GLY A 270 19.74 4.40 7.75
C GLY A 270 18.28 4.53 7.30
N VAL A 271 17.74 3.52 6.61
CA VAL A 271 16.31 3.46 6.27
C VAL A 271 15.45 3.35 7.54
N ASP A 272 14.25 3.94 7.54
CA ASP A 272 13.29 3.86 8.64
C ASP A 272 12.26 2.74 8.44
N VAL A 273 11.95 2.45 7.17
CA VAL A 273 10.98 1.45 6.74
C VAL A 273 11.58 0.61 5.61
N LEU A 274 11.40 -0.70 5.67
CA LEU A 274 11.70 -1.64 4.59
C LEU A 274 10.40 -2.19 4.01
N SER A 275 10.25 -2.08 2.69
CA SER A 275 9.13 -2.60 1.90
C SER A 275 9.60 -3.74 1.03
N LEU A 276 9.15 -4.97 1.32
CA LEU A 276 9.54 -6.19 0.61
C LEU A 276 8.30 -6.83 -0.02
N SER A 277 8.06 -6.50 -1.28
CA SER A 277 6.97 -7.05 -2.09
C SER A 277 7.36 -8.39 -2.73
N LEU A 278 8.03 -9.23 -1.93
CA LEU A 278 8.61 -10.51 -2.30
C LEU A 278 8.46 -11.50 -1.15
N GLY A 279 8.57 -12.79 -1.43
CA GLY A 279 8.46 -13.84 -0.43
C GLY A 279 8.52 -15.22 -1.07
N GLY A 280 9.03 -16.18 -0.31
CA GLY A 280 9.02 -17.59 -0.67
C GLY A 280 8.02 -18.39 0.15
N GLY A 281 8.07 -19.71 0.03
CA GLY A 281 7.38 -20.58 0.98
C GLY A 281 7.87 -20.35 2.42
N SER A 282 7.00 -20.60 3.39
CA SER A 282 7.35 -20.46 4.81
C SER A 282 8.32 -21.56 5.25
N ALA A 283 9.44 -21.17 5.86
CA ALA A 283 10.46 -22.06 6.41
C ALA A 283 10.70 -21.72 7.90
N PRO A 284 11.32 -22.61 8.70
CA PRO A 284 11.78 -22.25 10.04
C PRO A 284 12.61 -20.95 10.01
N TYR A 285 12.42 -20.05 10.98
CA TYR A 285 12.96 -18.68 10.93
C TYR A 285 14.48 -18.62 10.79
N TYR A 286 15.21 -19.62 11.31
CA TYR A 286 16.68 -19.69 11.19
C TYR A 286 17.18 -20.09 9.79
N ARG A 287 16.28 -20.47 8.87
CA ARG A 287 16.58 -20.73 7.44
C ARG A 287 15.96 -19.69 6.51
N ASP A 288 15.08 -18.85 7.03
CA ASP A 288 14.41 -17.81 6.27
C ASP A 288 15.25 -16.53 6.30
N THR A 289 15.86 -16.21 5.17
CA THR A 289 16.73 -15.02 5.01
C THR A 289 16.00 -13.71 5.27
N ILE A 290 14.71 -13.62 4.90
CA ILE A 290 13.87 -12.45 5.18
C ILE A 290 13.61 -12.36 6.68
N ALA A 291 13.32 -13.49 7.35
CA ALA A 291 13.13 -13.51 8.81
C ALA A 291 14.40 -13.07 9.55
N ILE A 292 15.58 -13.54 9.15
CA ILE A 292 16.87 -13.17 9.76
C ILE A 292 17.18 -11.68 9.52
N GLY A 293 17.08 -11.22 8.27
CA GLY A 293 17.34 -9.82 7.93
C GLY A 293 16.37 -8.87 8.62
N SER A 294 15.08 -9.22 8.68
CA SER A 294 14.04 -8.41 9.33
C SER A 294 14.16 -8.37 10.84
N PHE A 295 14.69 -9.42 11.48
CA PHE A 295 15.01 -9.37 12.91
C PHE A 295 16.06 -8.30 13.20
N SER A 296 17.13 -8.28 12.38
CA SER A 296 18.20 -7.27 12.49
C SER A 296 17.69 -5.85 12.22
N ALA A 297 16.74 -5.69 11.29
CA ALA A 297 16.10 -4.41 10.99
C ALA A 297 15.26 -3.94 12.19
N MET A 298 14.39 -4.80 12.71
CA MET A 298 13.54 -4.51 13.86
C MET A 298 14.36 -4.13 15.10
N GLU A 299 15.45 -4.85 15.38
CA GLU A 299 16.34 -4.55 16.52
C GLU A 299 16.94 -3.14 16.43
N ARG A 300 17.14 -2.62 15.22
CA ARG A 300 17.63 -1.25 14.95
C ARG A 300 16.52 -0.23 14.75
N GLY A 301 15.27 -0.57 15.09
CA GLY A 301 14.14 0.33 15.01
C GLY A 301 13.56 0.54 13.61
N VAL A 302 13.95 -0.30 12.64
CA VAL A 302 13.44 -0.25 11.26
C VAL A 302 12.18 -1.10 11.13
N PHE A 303 11.10 -0.51 10.65
CA PHE A 303 9.85 -1.24 10.40
C PHE A 303 9.96 -2.06 9.12
N VAL A 304 9.54 -3.32 9.14
CA VAL A 304 9.58 -4.20 7.94
C VAL A 304 8.17 -4.62 7.56
N SER A 305 7.74 -4.25 6.36
CA SER A 305 6.52 -4.75 5.72
C SER A 305 6.87 -5.77 4.64
N CYS A 306 6.18 -6.90 4.65
CA CYS A 306 6.27 -7.88 3.57
C CYS A 306 4.88 -8.28 3.07
N SER A 307 4.77 -8.55 1.78
CA SER A 307 3.55 -9.10 1.18
C SER A 307 3.23 -10.51 1.71
N ALA A 308 1.94 -10.83 1.92
CA ALA A 308 1.50 -12.14 2.41
C ALA A 308 1.65 -13.27 1.37
N GLY A 309 1.74 -12.93 0.08
CA GLY A 309 1.77 -13.87 -1.04
C GLY A 309 0.44 -13.91 -1.81
N ASN A 310 0.50 -14.44 -3.04
CA ASN A 310 -0.63 -14.47 -3.98
C ASN A 310 -1.12 -15.91 -4.27
N SER A 311 -0.93 -16.81 -3.31
CA SER A 311 -1.24 -18.26 -3.44
C SER A 311 -2.54 -18.65 -2.72
N GLY A 312 -3.35 -17.66 -2.36
CA GLY A 312 -4.72 -17.87 -1.89
C GLY A 312 -5.64 -18.40 -3.00
N PRO A 313 -6.87 -18.84 -2.65
CA PRO A 313 -7.48 -18.79 -1.32
C PRO A 313 -7.16 -20.02 -0.45
N THR A 314 -6.24 -20.88 -0.90
CA THR A 314 -5.82 -22.09 -0.19
C THR A 314 -5.39 -21.75 1.23
N ARG A 315 -5.88 -22.51 2.21
CA ARG A 315 -5.50 -22.39 3.63
C ARG A 315 -3.98 -22.59 3.78
N ALA A 316 -3.37 -21.88 4.74
CA ALA A 316 -1.95 -22.02 5.09
C ALA A 316 -0.99 -21.71 3.92
N SER A 317 -1.38 -20.79 3.05
CA SER A 317 -0.59 -20.32 1.89
C SER A 317 0.20 -19.04 2.18
N VAL A 318 0.08 -18.48 3.39
CA VAL A 318 0.75 -17.25 3.81
C VAL A 318 2.27 -17.43 3.94
N ALA A 319 3.00 -16.46 3.39
CA ALA A 319 4.44 -16.31 3.47
C ALA A 319 4.85 -15.20 4.46
N ASN A 320 6.16 -15.01 4.66
CA ASN A 320 6.71 -13.93 5.48
C ASN A 320 6.15 -13.91 6.91
N VAL A 321 6.10 -15.07 7.54
CA VAL A 321 5.29 -15.32 8.76
C VAL A 321 5.98 -14.97 10.08
N ALA A 322 7.19 -14.40 10.03
CA ALA A 322 7.93 -13.99 11.23
C ALA A 322 7.15 -12.94 12.06
N PRO A 323 7.12 -13.05 13.41
CA PRO A 323 6.34 -12.12 14.23
C PRO A 323 6.82 -10.66 14.19
N TRP A 324 8.11 -10.42 13.95
CA TRP A 324 8.67 -9.08 13.82
C TRP A 324 8.48 -8.44 12.43
N VAL A 325 7.84 -9.13 11.49
CA VAL A 325 7.46 -8.61 10.16
C VAL A 325 5.98 -8.25 10.13
N MET A 326 5.62 -7.11 9.55
CA MET A 326 4.23 -6.78 9.20
C MET A 326 3.84 -7.51 7.89
N THR A 327 3.03 -8.56 7.98
CA THR A 327 2.60 -9.37 6.82
C THR A 327 1.27 -8.86 6.27
N VAL A 328 1.26 -8.44 5.01
CA VAL A 328 0.15 -7.68 4.43
C VAL A 328 -0.59 -8.48 3.36
N GLY A 329 -1.87 -8.76 3.59
CA GLY A 329 -2.77 -9.31 2.57
C GLY A 329 -3.37 -8.21 1.67
N ALA A 330 -4.14 -8.61 0.65
CA ALA A 330 -4.71 -7.69 -0.34
C ALA A 330 -6.24 -7.59 -0.22
N GLY A 331 -6.74 -6.36 -0.21
CA GLY A 331 -8.15 -6.03 -0.39
C GLY A 331 -8.37 -5.14 -1.61
N THR A 332 -9.63 -5.08 -2.07
CA THR A 332 -10.06 -4.12 -3.09
C THR A 332 -10.16 -2.71 -2.53
N LEU A 333 -10.32 -1.72 -3.42
CA LEU A 333 -10.83 -0.39 -3.09
C LEU A 333 -12.19 -0.19 -3.77
N ASP A 334 -12.83 0.95 -3.54
CA ASP A 334 -14.13 1.31 -4.12
C ASP A 334 -14.09 1.76 -5.60
N ARG A 335 -13.00 1.42 -6.31
CA ARG A 335 -12.85 1.61 -7.76
C ARG A 335 -12.76 0.27 -8.45
N ASP A 336 -13.45 0.14 -9.57
CA ASP A 336 -13.35 -1.02 -10.45
C ASP A 336 -13.35 -0.62 -11.93
N PHE A 337 -13.14 -1.61 -12.81
CA PHE A 337 -13.11 -1.46 -14.26
C PHE A 337 -14.11 -2.38 -14.95
N PRO A 338 -15.43 -2.11 -14.82
CA PRO A 338 -16.46 -3.04 -15.27
C PRO A 338 -16.46 -3.22 -16.79
N ALA A 339 -16.63 -4.46 -17.20
CA ALA A 339 -16.87 -4.85 -18.58
C ALA A 339 -17.98 -5.90 -18.64
N PHE A 340 -18.63 -6.04 -19.79
CA PHE A 340 -19.78 -6.91 -19.95
C PHE A 340 -19.68 -7.72 -21.23
N ALA A 341 -20.14 -8.97 -21.18
CA ALA A 341 -20.48 -9.73 -22.39
C ALA A 341 -22.00 -9.79 -22.52
N ASN A 342 -22.52 -9.17 -23.57
CA ASN A 342 -23.92 -9.31 -23.96
C ASN A 342 -24.02 -10.51 -24.90
N LEU A 343 -24.65 -11.59 -24.45
CA LEU A 343 -24.78 -12.84 -25.20
C LEU A 343 -25.96 -12.77 -26.18
N GLY A 344 -25.90 -13.55 -27.25
CA GLY A 344 -26.97 -13.65 -28.25
C GLY A 344 -28.32 -14.12 -27.68
N ASN A 345 -28.31 -14.85 -26.57
CA ASN A 345 -29.52 -15.27 -25.84
C ASN A 345 -30.12 -14.18 -24.93
N GLY A 346 -29.64 -12.93 -25.02
CA GLY A 346 -30.11 -11.79 -24.24
C GLY A 346 -29.56 -11.69 -22.82
N LYS A 347 -28.78 -12.69 -22.34
CA LYS A 347 -28.13 -12.60 -21.02
C LYS A 347 -26.95 -11.65 -21.07
N ARG A 348 -26.76 -10.89 -19.99
CA ARG A 348 -25.60 -10.02 -19.79
C ARG A 348 -24.73 -10.57 -18.68
N LEU A 349 -23.47 -10.87 -19.00
CA LEU A 349 -22.48 -11.34 -18.04
C LEU A 349 -21.64 -10.15 -17.56
N THR A 350 -21.46 -10.04 -16.24
CA THR A 350 -20.59 -9.03 -15.62
C THR A 350 -19.17 -9.55 -15.48
N GLY A 351 -18.20 -8.71 -15.83
CA GLY A 351 -16.78 -8.96 -15.71
C GLY A 351 -15.98 -7.67 -15.56
N VAL A 352 -14.66 -7.77 -15.75
CA VAL A 352 -13.73 -6.63 -15.67
C VAL A 352 -12.74 -6.63 -16.83
N SER A 353 -12.18 -5.46 -17.15
CA SER A 353 -11.17 -5.31 -18.21
C SER A 353 -10.42 -3.98 -18.14
N LEU A 354 -9.14 -3.98 -18.52
CA LEU A 354 -8.34 -2.78 -18.82
C LEU A 354 -8.00 -2.67 -20.32
N TYR A 355 -8.83 -3.24 -21.18
CA TYR A 355 -8.67 -3.09 -22.62
C TYR A 355 -8.99 -1.66 -23.07
N SER A 356 -7.98 -0.96 -23.61
CA SER A 356 -8.06 0.45 -24.00
C SER A 356 -8.04 0.69 -25.51
N GLY A 357 -8.07 -0.36 -26.33
CA GLY A 357 -8.08 -0.26 -27.79
C GLY A 357 -9.48 -0.04 -28.37
N GLU A 358 -9.60 -0.12 -29.69
CA GLU A 358 -10.88 -0.06 -30.38
C GLU A 358 -11.78 -1.23 -29.95
N GLY A 359 -12.97 -0.91 -29.43
CA GLY A 359 -13.95 -1.92 -29.05
C GLY A 359 -14.41 -2.79 -30.23
N MET A 360 -15.19 -3.83 -29.95
CA MET A 360 -15.65 -4.78 -30.97
C MET A 360 -16.82 -4.29 -31.85
N GLY A 361 -17.17 -2.99 -31.75
CA GLY A 361 -18.40 -2.46 -32.32
C GLY A 361 -19.66 -3.04 -31.66
N THR A 362 -20.79 -2.97 -32.37
CA THR A 362 -22.10 -3.46 -31.90
C THR A 362 -22.51 -4.79 -32.51
N LYS A 363 -21.78 -5.31 -33.50
CA LYS A 363 -22.09 -6.56 -34.19
C LYS A 363 -21.73 -7.76 -33.30
N PRO A 364 -22.67 -8.64 -32.96
CA PRO A 364 -22.35 -9.88 -32.26
C PRO A 364 -21.40 -10.75 -33.07
N LEU A 365 -20.37 -11.27 -32.41
CA LEU A 365 -19.46 -12.25 -32.99
C LEU A 365 -19.72 -13.62 -32.38
N GLU A 366 -19.47 -14.66 -33.17
CA GLU A 366 -19.58 -16.05 -32.72
C GLU A 366 -18.59 -16.33 -31.56
N LEU A 367 -19.04 -17.13 -30.60
CA LEU A 367 -18.26 -17.61 -29.47
C LEU A 367 -17.77 -19.04 -29.73
N VAL A 368 -16.49 -19.29 -29.45
CA VAL A 368 -15.92 -20.64 -29.50
C VAL A 368 -15.25 -20.99 -28.18
N TYR A 369 -15.39 -22.24 -27.75
CA TYR A 369 -14.77 -22.79 -26.54
C TYR A 369 -14.20 -24.17 -26.84
N ASN A 370 -12.98 -24.44 -26.35
CA ASN A 370 -12.30 -25.73 -26.50
C ASN A 370 -12.24 -26.20 -27.97
N LYS A 371 -11.86 -25.29 -28.87
CA LYS A 371 -11.72 -25.53 -30.31
C LYS A 371 -10.26 -25.37 -30.70
N GLY A 372 -9.54 -26.49 -30.73
CA GLY A 372 -8.14 -26.53 -31.10
C GLY A 372 -7.62 -27.96 -31.22
N ASN A 373 -6.33 -28.09 -31.53
CA ASN A 373 -5.71 -29.37 -31.91
C ASN A 373 -5.22 -30.19 -30.70
N SER A 374 -5.49 -29.72 -29.48
CA SER A 374 -5.00 -30.34 -28.25
C SER A 374 -5.99 -30.19 -27.10
N SER A 375 -5.84 -31.03 -26.07
CA SER A 375 -6.63 -31.00 -24.84
C SER A 375 -6.44 -29.73 -24.00
N SER A 376 -5.49 -28.86 -24.37
CA SER A 376 -5.21 -27.58 -23.69
C SER A 376 -5.78 -26.37 -24.42
N SER A 377 -6.62 -26.57 -25.45
CA SER A 377 -7.24 -25.47 -26.19
C SER A 377 -8.21 -24.64 -25.33
N ASN A 378 -8.83 -25.24 -24.32
CA ASN A 378 -9.63 -24.52 -23.33
C ASN A 378 -8.81 -23.49 -22.55
N LEU A 379 -7.51 -23.73 -22.33
CA LEU A 379 -6.61 -22.81 -21.63
C LEU A 379 -5.99 -21.77 -22.56
N CYS A 380 -6.16 -21.87 -23.88
CA CYS A 380 -5.54 -20.97 -24.86
C CYS A 380 -4.01 -20.88 -24.70
N LEU A 381 -3.36 -22.03 -24.46
CA LEU A 381 -1.90 -22.13 -24.44
C LEU A 381 -1.29 -21.84 -25.83
N PRO A 382 -0.04 -21.36 -25.90
CA PRO A 382 0.65 -21.19 -27.17
C PRO A 382 0.58 -22.45 -28.06
N GLY A 383 0.14 -22.28 -29.30
CA GLY A 383 -0.02 -23.37 -30.28
C GLY A 383 -1.24 -24.28 -30.07
N SER A 384 -2.11 -24.05 -29.07
CA SER A 384 -3.22 -24.96 -28.78
C SER A 384 -4.49 -24.69 -29.59
N LEU A 385 -4.63 -23.49 -30.19
CA LEU A 385 -5.83 -23.04 -30.94
C LEU A 385 -5.72 -23.33 -32.44
N ASP A 386 -6.84 -23.74 -33.06
CA ASP A 386 -6.93 -23.90 -34.52
C ASP A 386 -7.37 -22.59 -35.19
N SER A 387 -6.43 -21.92 -35.87
CA SER A 387 -6.68 -20.64 -36.55
C SER A 387 -7.80 -20.69 -37.60
N GLY A 388 -8.09 -21.84 -38.20
CA GLY A 388 -9.20 -22.00 -39.15
C GLY A 388 -10.57 -21.87 -38.48
N ILE A 389 -10.65 -22.20 -37.18
CA ILE A 389 -11.88 -22.14 -36.38
C ILE A 389 -12.00 -20.80 -35.64
N VAL A 390 -10.90 -20.28 -35.08
CA VAL A 390 -10.98 -19.09 -34.19
C VAL A 390 -11.01 -17.76 -34.93
N ARG A 391 -10.54 -17.73 -36.19
CA ARG A 391 -10.39 -16.48 -36.94
C ARG A 391 -11.73 -15.74 -37.05
N GLY A 392 -11.74 -14.48 -36.65
CA GLY A 392 -12.94 -13.63 -36.69
C GLY A 392 -13.92 -13.81 -35.52
N LYS A 393 -13.59 -14.62 -34.50
CA LYS A 393 -14.50 -15.01 -33.41
C LYS A 393 -14.04 -14.54 -32.03
N ILE A 394 -14.89 -14.67 -31.03
CA ILE A 394 -14.55 -14.52 -29.61
C ILE A 394 -14.21 -15.88 -29.03
N VAL A 395 -13.05 -16.00 -28.39
CA VAL A 395 -12.60 -17.26 -27.77
C VAL A 395 -12.85 -17.23 -26.27
N VAL A 396 -13.50 -18.26 -25.75
CA VAL A 396 -13.62 -18.49 -24.31
C VAL A 396 -12.39 -19.25 -23.84
N CYS A 397 -11.64 -18.68 -22.90
CA CYS A 397 -10.42 -19.26 -22.34
C CYS A 397 -10.57 -19.46 -20.82
N ASP A 398 -10.26 -20.65 -20.32
CA ASP A 398 -10.20 -20.91 -18.89
C ASP A 398 -8.94 -20.27 -18.27
N ARG A 399 -9.09 -19.67 -17.09
CA ARG A 399 -7.96 -19.18 -16.29
C ARG A 399 -7.14 -20.36 -15.74
N GLY A 400 -5.82 -20.26 -15.85
CA GLY A 400 -4.87 -21.22 -15.28
C GLY A 400 -3.64 -21.45 -16.15
N VAL A 401 -2.63 -22.10 -15.56
CA VAL A 401 -1.35 -22.52 -16.18
C VAL A 401 -0.48 -21.35 -16.67
N ASN A 402 -0.90 -20.63 -17.71
CA ASN A 402 -0.16 -19.55 -18.32
C ASN A 402 -0.75 -18.17 -17.96
N ALA A 403 -0.02 -17.09 -18.26
CA ALA A 403 -0.42 -15.75 -17.83
C ALA A 403 -1.75 -15.31 -18.47
N ARG A 404 -2.59 -14.57 -17.72
CA ARG A 404 -3.92 -14.13 -18.18
C ARG A 404 -3.85 -13.32 -19.47
N VAL A 405 -2.91 -12.38 -19.53
CA VAL A 405 -2.64 -11.54 -20.72
C VAL A 405 -2.07 -12.32 -21.90
N GLU A 406 -1.28 -13.38 -21.64
CA GLU A 406 -0.71 -14.23 -22.69
C GLU A 406 -1.79 -15.03 -23.42
N LYS A 407 -2.80 -15.54 -22.71
CA LYS A 407 -3.97 -16.19 -23.34
C LYS A 407 -4.61 -15.30 -24.39
N GLY A 408 -4.78 -14.02 -24.06
CA GLY A 408 -5.30 -13.04 -25.00
C GLY A 408 -4.38 -12.86 -26.21
N ALA A 409 -3.07 -12.78 -25.98
CA ALA A 409 -2.10 -12.71 -27.07
C ALA A 409 -2.15 -13.95 -27.99
N VAL A 410 -2.30 -15.15 -27.44
CA VAL A 410 -2.47 -16.39 -28.23
C VAL A 410 -3.74 -16.34 -29.07
N VAL A 411 -4.86 -15.90 -28.49
CA VAL A 411 -6.13 -15.74 -29.24
C VAL A 411 -5.97 -14.75 -30.39
N ARG A 412 -5.32 -13.61 -30.14
CA ARG A 412 -5.05 -12.59 -31.16
C ARG A 412 -4.16 -13.15 -32.28
N ASP A 413 -3.07 -13.83 -31.92
CA ASP A 413 -2.11 -14.38 -32.88
C ASP A 413 -2.75 -15.49 -33.75
N ALA A 414 -3.75 -16.21 -33.22
CA ALA A 414 -4.57 -17.17 -33.98
C ALA A 414 -5.67 -16.52 -34.86
N GLY A 415 -5.82 -15.19 -34.82
CA GLY A 415 -6.79 -14.42 -35.62
C GLY A 415 -8.14 -14.16 -34.94
N GLY A 416 -8.27 -14.46 -33.65
CA GLY A 416 -9.47 -14.14 -32.87
C GLY A 416 -9.64 -12.64 -32.66
N LEU A 417 -10.88 -12.17 -32.62
CA LEU A 417 -11.23 -10.75 -32.48
C LEU A 417 -11.60 -10.35 -31.04
N GLY A 418 -11.77 -11.32 -30.15
CA GLY A 418 -11.96 -11.05 -28.73
C GLY A 418 -11.77 -12.29 -27.86
N MET A 419 -11.73 -12.08 -26.55
CA MET A 419 -11.59 -13.17 -25.57
C MET A 419 -12.52 -12.97 -24.38
N ILE A 420 -13.13 -14.05 -23.88
CA ILE A 420 -13.73 -14.06 -22.54
C ILE A 420 -12.94 -15.04 -21.69
N MET A 421 -12.20 -14.52 -20.70
CA MET A 421 -11.49 -15.35 -19.75
C MET A 421 -12.42 -15.74 -18.61
N ALA A 422 -12.67 -17.04 -18.45
CA ALA A 422 -13.55 -17.58 -17.43
C ALA A 422 -12.74 -18.20 -16.29
N ASN A 423 -13.01 -17.79 -15.06
CA ASN A 423 -12.44 -18.46 -13.90
C ASN A 423 -12.91 -19.92 -13.80
N THR A 424 -12.06 -20.73 -13.17
CA THR A 424 -12.33 -22.11 -12.79
C THR A 424 -12.50 -22.21 -11.27
N ALA A 425 -12.82 -23.40 -10.76
CA ALA A 425 -12.93 -23.63 -9.32
C ALA A 425 -11.65 -23.24 -8.55
N ALA A 426 -10.47 -23.36 -9.17
CA ALA A 426 -9.19 -22.99 -8.57
C ALA A 426 -9.01 -21.47 -8.38
N SER A 427 -9.72 -20.63 -9.15
CA SER A 427 -9.60 -19.17 -9.09
C SER A 427 -10.79 -18.47 -8.42
N GLY A 428 -11.85 -19.21 -8.09
CA GLY A 428 -13.02 -18.67 -7.39
C GLY A 428 -13.78 -17.58 -8.16
N GLU A 429 -14.45 -16.70 -7.44
CA GLU A 429 -15.24 -15.59 -8.00
C GLU A 429 -14.43 -14.31 -8.25
N GLU A 430 -13.14 -14.30 -7.94
CA GLU A 430 -12.31 -13.11 -8.03
C GLU A 430 -12.12 -12.61 -9.46
N LEU A 431 -12.34 -11.31 -9.63
CA LEU A 431 -12.11 -10.59 -10.85
C LEU A 431 -10.82 -9.75 -10.71
N VAL A 432 -9.89 -9.93 -11.66
CA VAL A 432 -8.71 -9.08 -11.80
C VAL A 432 -8.76 -8.48 -13.20
N ALA A 433 -8.70 -7.16 -13.30
CA ALA A 433 -8.72 -6.47 -14.58
C ALA A 433 -7.30 -6.47 -15.17
N ASP A 434 -7.14 -7.06 -16.35
CA ASP A 434 -5.85 -7.10 -17.05
C ASP A 434 -5.90 -6.27 -18.35
N SER A 435 -4.75 -5.71 -18.75
CA SER A 435 -4.64 -4.91 -19.97
C SER A 435 -4.32 -5.76 -21.20
N HIS A 436 -5.30 -6.54 -21.64
CA HIS A 436 -5.16 -7.41 -22.80
C HIS A 436 -4.82 -6.66 -24.10
N LEU A 437 -4.16 -7.36 -25.03
CA LEU A 437 -3.77 -6.85 -26.36
C LEU A 437 -4.86 -6.98 -27.43
N LEU A 438 -6.03 -7.48 -27.05
CA LEU A 438 -7.26 -7.58 -27.84
C LEU A 438 -8.46 -7.34 -26.91
N PRO A 439 -9.66 -7.03 -27.46
CA PRO A 439 -10.86 -6.90 -26.66
C PRO A 439 -11.09 -8.14 -25.79
N ALA A 440 -11.02 -7.99 -24.47
CA ALA A 440 -11.15 -9.13 -23.58
C ALA A 440 -11.77 -8.76 -22.24
N ILE A 441 -12.56 -9.66 -21.68
CA ILE A 441 -13.14 -9.51 -20.33
C ILE A 441 -12.79 -10.73 -19.47
N ALA A 442 -12.61 -10.51 -18.16
CA ALA A 442 -12.50 -11.58 -17.17
C ALA A 442 -13.83 -11.74 -16.42
N VAL A 443 -14.28 -12.99 -16.22
CA VAL A 443 -15.51 -13.32 -15.49
C VAL A 443 -15.27 -14.36 -14.38
N GLY A 444 -16.07 -14.28 -13.32
CA GLY A 444 -15.99 -15.18 -12.15
C GLY A 444 -16.40 -16.61 -12.48
N LYS A 445 -16.18 -17.55 -11.56
CA LYS A 445 -16.39 -18.97 -11.81
C LYS A 445 -17.84 -19.29 -12.14
N LYS A 446 -18.82 -18.79 -11.38
CA LYS A 446 -20.26 -18.99 -11.65
C LYS A 446 -20.65 -18.48 -13.03
N THR A 447 -20.24 -17.27 -13.37
CA THR A 447 -20.47 -16.65 -14.69
C THR A 447 -19.79 -17.44 -15.80
N GLY A 448 -18.58 -17.93 -15.54
CA GLY A 448 -17.81 -18.78 -16.45
C GLY A 448 -18.50 -20.11 -16.75
N ASP A 449 -19.12 -20.74 -15.75
CA ASP A 449 -19.90 -21.97 -15.95
C ASP A 449 -21.11 -21.71 -16.86
N LEU A 450 -21.86 -20.64 -16.59
CA LEU A 450 -22.99 -20.23 -17.43
C LEU A 450 -22.56 -19.95 -18.87
N LEU A 451 -21.39 -19.36 -19.06
CA LEU A 451 -20.82 -19.11 -20.39
C LEU A 451 -20.43 -20.43 -21.07
N ARG A 452 -19.75 -21.34 -20.38
CA ARG A 452 -19.37 -22.65 -20.93
C ARG A 452 -20.60 -23.47 -21.34
N ASP A 453 -21.67 -23.42 -20.54
CA ASP A 453 -22.93 -24.08 -20.86
C ASP A 453 -23.64 -23.43 -22.05
N TYR A 454 -23.63 -22.10 -22.14
CA TYR A 454 -24.16 -21.37 -23.30
C TYR A 454 -23.46 -21.76 -24.60
N VAL A 455 -22.12 -21.76 -24.63
CA VAL A 455 -21.37 -22.11 -25.85
C VAL A 455 -21.59 -23.56 -26.29
N LYS A 456 -21.91 -24.47 -25.35
CA LYS A 456 -22.18 -25.88 -25.67
C LYS A 456 -23.62 -26.15 -26.11
N SER A 457 -24.58 -25.37 -25.62
CA SER A 457 -26.02 -25.66 -25.79
C SER A 457 -26.67 -24.89 -26.92
N ASP A 458 -26.17 -23.69 -27.24
CA ASP A 458 -26.70 -22.87 -28.32
C ASP A 458 -26.10 -23.29 -29.66
N SER A 459 -26.91 -23.32 -30.73
CA SER A 459 -26.45 -23.70 -32.07
C SER A 459 -25.68 -22.57 -32.78
N ASN A 460 -25.81 -21.33 -32.31
CA ASN A 460 -25.09 -20.16 -32.81
C ASN A 460 -24.75 -19.20 -31.64
N PRO A 461 -23.86 -19.60 -30.72
CA PRO A 461 -23.53 -18.80 -29.56
C PRO A 461 -22.78 -17.54 -30.01
N THR A 462 -23.26 -16.36 -29.61
CA THR A 462 -22.64 -15.07 -29.97
C THR A 462 -22.49 -14.16 -28.76
N ALA A 463 -21.58 -13.19 -28.85
CA ALA A 463 -21.46 -12.13 -27.85
C ALA A 463 -20.95 -10.80 -28.42
N VAL A 464 -21.21 -9.72 -27.68
CA VAL A 464 -20.58 -8.41 -27.83
C VAL A 464 -19.93 -8.03 -26.50
N LEU A 465 -18.67 -7.61 -26.54
CA LEU A 465 -17.94 -7.13 -25.36
C LEU A 465 -18.08 -5.61 -25.23
N VAL A 466 -18.45 -5.15 -24.04
CA VAL A 466 -18.68 -3.73 -23.72
C VAL A 466 -17.81 -3.32 -22.55
N PHE A 467 -17.05 -2.25 -22.71
CA PHE A 467 -16.14 -1.70 -21.69
C PHE A 467 -16.71 -0.41 -21.10
N LYS A 468 -16.72 -0.26 -19.77
CA LYS A 468 -17.27 0.92 -19.10
C LYS A 468 -16.23 1.90 -18.55
N GLY A 469 -14.94 1.63 -18.75
CA GLY A 469 -13.88 2.49 -18.23
C GLY A 469 -13.77 2.36 -16.71
N THR A 470 -13.59 3.49 -16.03
CA THR A 470 -13.40 3.55 -14.57
C THR A 470 -14.72 3.86 -13.87
N VAL A 471 -15.07 3.07 -12.85
CA VAL A 471 -16.24 3.29 -12.00
C VAL A 471 -15.77 3.41 -10.55
N LEU A 472 -16.31 4.39 -9.83
CA LEU A 472 -16.08 4.64 -8.40
C LEU A 472 -17.32 4.26 -7.58
N ASP A 473 -17.18 4.34 -6.26
CA ASP A 473 -18.23 4.04 -5.28
C ASP A 473 -18.78 2.61 -5.39
N VAL A 474 -17.91 1.66 -5.74
CA VAL A 474 -18.23 0.25 -5.83
C VAL A 474 -18.54 -0.32 -4.45
N LYS A 475 -19.62 -1.10 -4.37
CA LYS A 475 -20.11 -1.75 -3.15
C LYS A 475 -20.33 -3.25 -3.38
N PRO A 476 -19.97 -4.12 -2.41
CA PRO A 476 -19.23 -3.81 -1.18
C PRO A 476 -17.75 -3.48 -1.46
N SER A 477 -17.15 -2.64 -0.62
CA SER A 477 -15.71 -2.38 -0.60
C SER A 477 -15.21 -2.00 0.80
N PRO A 478 -14.06 -2.51 1.27
CA PRO A 478 -13.17 -3.43 0.58
C PRO A 478 -13.69 -4.88 0.63
N VAL A 479 -13.20 -5.71 -0.28
CA VAL A 479 -13.37 -7.18 -0.29
C VAL A 479 -11.98 -7.81 -0.27
N VAL A 480 -11.77 -8.90 0.48
CA VAL A 480 -10.49 -9.61 0.49
C VAL A 480 -10.28 -10.29 -0.86
N ALA A 481 -9.12 -10.06 -1.48
CA ALA A 481 -8.76 -10.69 -2.74
C ALA A 481 -8.66 -12.22 -2.57
N ALA A 482 -9.15 -12.98 -3.55
CA ALA A 482 -9.07 -14.44 -3.49
C ALA A 482 -7.62 -14.91 -3.57
N PHE A 483 -6.80 -14.28 -4.42
CA PHE A 483 -5.38 -14.61 -4.51
C PHE A 483 -4.61 -14.31 -3.23
N SER A 484 -5.10 -13.42 -2.36
CA SER A 484 -4.38 -13.06 -1.13
C SER A 484 -4.17 -14.30 -0.28
N SER A 485 -2.92 -14.66 -0.01
CA SER A 485 -2.57 -15.85 0.77
C SER A 485 -3.21 -15.85 2.16
N ARG A 486 -3.51 -17.06 2.66
CA ARG A 486 -4.28 -17.28 3.89
C ARG A 486 -3.44 -17.90 5.00
N GLY A 487 -3.73 -17.50 6.23
CA GLY A 487 -3.32 -18.24 7.41
C GLY A 487 -3.94 -19.64 7.49
N PRO A 488 -3.63 -20.40 8.55
CA PRO A 488 -2.77 -20.01 9.68
C PRO A 488 -1.27 -19.95 9.30
N ASN A 489 -0.47 -19.35 10.20
CA ASN A 489 0.99 -19.39 10.14
C ASN A 489 1.50 -20.83 10.26
N THR A 490 2.25 -21.29 9.25
CA THR A 490 2.74 -22.68 9.21
C THR A 490 3.92 -22.97 10.14
N VAL A 491 4.67 -21.95 10.52
CA VAL A 491 5.88 -22.06 11.34
C VAL A 491 5.56 -21.92 12.83
N THR A 492 4.68 -20.98 13.18
CA THR A 492 4.22 -20.79 14.56
C THR A 492 2.71 -20.55 14.56
N PRO A 493 1.88 -21.61 14.65
CA PRO A 493 0.42 -21.50 14.62
C PRO A 493 -0.17 -20.57 15.68
N GLU A 494 0.54 -20.37 16.79
CA GLU A 494 0.17 -19.48 17.90
C GLU A 494 0.33 -17.98 17.58
N ILE A 495 0.84 -17.63 16.40
CA ILE A 495 0.91 -16.27 15.86
C ILE A 495 0.01 -16.14 14.64
N LEU A 496 -1.00 -15.27 14.72
CA LEU A 496 -1.97 -15.06 13.64
C LEU A 496 -1.31 -14.36 12.42
N LYS A 497 -1.60 -14.86 11.22
CA LYS A 497 -1.21 -14.24 9.93
C LYS A 497 -2.34 -14.36 8.89
N PRO A 498 -2.44 -13.42 7.92
CA PRO A 498 -1.68 -12.16 7.82
C PRO A 498 -2.01 -11.21 8.98
N ASP A 499 -1.27 -10.10 9.12
CA ASP A 499 -1.48 -9.15 10.22
C ASP A 499 -2.64 -8.18 9.94
N VAL A 500 -2.71 -7.69 8.69
CA VAL A 500 -3.72 -6.76 8.16
C VAL A 500 -3.88 -6.97 6.65
N ILE A 501 -4.90 -6.35 6.05
CA ILE A 501 -4.99 -6.13 4.60
C ILE A 501 -4.95 -4.63 4.27
N GLY A 502 -4.55 -4.32 3.04
CA GLY A 502 -4.66 -2.97 2.47
C GLY A 502 -4.98 -3.03 0.98
N PRO A 503 -5.09 -1.87 0.30
CA PRO A 503 -5.42 -1.81 -1.12
C PRO A 503 -4.36 -2.55 -1.95
N GLY A 504 -4.76 -3.63 -2.61
CA GLY A 504 -3.85 -4.50 -3.38
C GLY A 504 -4.46 -5.01 -4.69
N VAL A 505 -5.65 -4.56 -5.07
CA VAL A 505 -6.31 -4.93 -6.32
C VAL A 505 -6.49 -3.67 -7.16
N ASN A 506 -6.16 -3.74 -8.44
CA ASN A 506 -6.42 -2.67 -9.41
C ASN A 506 -5.75 -1.34 -9.06
N ILE A 507 -4.49 -1.38 -8.60
CA ILE A 507 -3.71 -0.24 -8.10
C ILE A 507 -2.95 0.45 -9.24
N LEU A 508 -3.17 1.75 -9.41
CA LEU A 508 -2.44 2.59 -10.36
C LEU A 508 -1.19 3.16 -9.70
N ALA A 509 -0.02 2.93 -10.27
CA ALA A 509 1.26 3.51 -9.83
C ALA A 509 2.23 3.66 -11.02
N GLY A 510 3.38 4.28 -10.77
CA GLY A 510 4.40 4.53 -11.79
C GLY A 510 4.90 3.23 -12.42
N TRP A 511 5.31 3.28 -13.68
CA TRP A 511 5.74 2.11 -14.45
C TRP A 511 7.04 2.38 -15.21
N SER A 512 7.81 1.31 -15.43
CA SER A 512 9.05 1.38 -16.21
C SER A 512 8.76 1.55 -17.70
N ASP A 513 9.52 2.42 -18.37
CA ASP A 513 9.44 2.59 -19.82
C ASP A 513 10.19 1.48 -20.60
N ALA A 514 10.88 0.57 -19.88
CA ALA A 514 11.57 -0.55 -20.51
C ALA A 514 10.59 -1.60 -21.07
N ILE A 515 9.41 -1.76 -20.45
CA ILE A 515 8.52 -2.90 -20.68
C ILE A 515 7.06 -2.48 -20.84
N GLY A 516 6.34 -3.24 -21.68
CA GLY A 516 4.92 -3.01 -21.89
C GLY A 516 4.07 -3.38 -20.66
N PRO A 517 2.85 -2.83 -20.54
CA PRO A 517 2.00 -3.03 -19.36
C PRO A 517 1.63 -4.49 -19.04
N THR A 518 1.70 -5.37 -20.04
CA THR A 518 1.43 -6.82 -19.87
C THR A 518 2.65 -7.62 -19.43
N GLY A 519 3.85 -7.04 -19.48
CA GLY A 519 5.11 -7.78 -19.29
C GLY A 519 5.49 -8.70 -20.45
N LEU A 520 4.66 -8.80 -21.50
CA LEU A 520 4.97 -9.64 -22.67
C LEU A 520 5.94 -8.91 -23.61
N GLU A 521 6.93 -9.62 -24.14
CA GLU A 521 7.88 -9.06 -25.12
C GLU A 521 7.19 -8.47 -26.35
N LYS A 522 6.04 -9.04 -26.75
CA LYS A 522 5.23 -8.59 -27.89
C LYS A 522 4.35 -7.37 -27.61
N ASP A 523 4.34 -6.85 -26.38
CA ASP A 523 3.61 -5.64 -26.02
C ASP A 523 4.50 -4.41 -26.21
N SER A 524 4.30 -3.74 -27.34
CA SER A 524 5.03 -2.54 -27.72
C SER A 524 4.49 -1.27 -27.07
N ARG A 525 3.40 -1.33 -26.30
CA ARG A 525 2.86 -0.14 -25.60
C ARG A 525 3.85 0.32 -24.55
N ARG A 526 3.91 1.63 -24.32
CA ARG A 526 4.74 2.27 -23.30
C ARG A 526 3.91 3.29 -22.55
N THR A 527 3.86 3.15 -21.22
CA THR A 527 2.99 3.95 -20.36
C THR A 527 3.74 4.36 -19.10
N GLN A 528 3.54 5.60 -18.65
CA GLN A 528 4.19 6.11 -17.43
C GLN A 528 3.59 5.53 -16.15
N PHE A 529 2.38 4.99 -16.24
CA PHE A 529 1.63 4.36 -15.15
C PHE A 529 1.12 3.00 -15.62
N ASN A 530 0.91 2.09 -14.68
CA ASN A 530 0.26 0.80 -14.93
C ASN A 530 -0.69 0.45 -13.77
N ILE A 531 -1.66 -0.43 -14.04
CA ILE A 531 -2.60 -0.93 -13.05
C ILE A 531 -2.30 -2.40 -12.77
N MET A 532 -1.98 -2.71 -11.51
CA MET A 532 -1.60 -4.04 -11.08
C MET A 532 -2.38 -4.51 -9.85
N SER A 533 -2.41 -5.82 -9.65
CA SER A 533 -3.01 -6.46 -8.48
C SER A 533 -2.05 -7.46 -7.87
N GLY A 534 -1.97 -7.48 -6.55
CA GLY A 534 -1.15 -8.38 -5.76
C GLY A 534 -1.01 -7.90 -4.32
N THR A 535 -0.65 -8.81 -3.42
CA THR A 535 -0.16 -8.43 -2.08
C THR A 535 1.13 -7.60 -2.16
N SER A 536 1.84 -7.67 -3.29
CA SER A 536 2.92 -6.78 -3.68
C SER A 536 2.50 -5.31 -3.79
N MET A 537 1.24 -5.01 -4.09
CA MET A 537 0.74 -3.64 -4.14
C MET A 537 0.21 -3.19 -2.79
N SER A 538 -0.31 -4.10 -1.95
CA SER A 538 -0.76 -3.73 -0.59
C SER A 538 0.41 -3.52 0.38
N CYS A 539 1.50 -4.28 0.25
CA CYS A 539 2.73 -4.08 1.04
C CYS A 539 3.24 -2.62 1.03
N PRO A 540 3.50 -1.98 -0.13
CA PRO A 540 3.99 -0.60 -0.18
C PRO A 540 2.98 0.42 0.32
N HIS A 541 1.66 0.16 0.24
CA HIS A 541 0.68 1.01 0.94
C HIS A 541 0.98 1.02 2.44
N ILE A 542 1.13 -0.16 3.06
CA ILE A 542 1.40 -0.27 4.50
C ILE A 542 2.79 0.28 4.86
N SER A 543 3.80 0.10 4.00
CA SER A 543 5.12 0.72 4.18
C SER A 543 5.04 2.24 4.21
N GLY A 544 4.29 2.85 3.28
CA GLY A 544 4.06 4.30 3.28
C GLY A 544 3.29 4.77 4.50
N LEU A 545 2.25 4.04 4.93
CA LEU A 545 1.52 4.34 6.16
C LEU A 545 2.41 4.23 7.41
N ALA A 546 3.27 3.21 7.48
CA ALA A 546 4.25 3.06 8.55
C ALA A 546 5.25 4.22 8.56
N GLY A 547 5.65 4.72 7.37
CA GLY A 547 6.47 5.92 7.23
C GLY A 547 5.78 7.16 7.78
N LEU A 548 4.49 7.35 7.50
CA LEU A 548 3.70 8.44 8.09
C LEU A 548 3.59 8.30 9.62
N LEU A 549 3.34 7.10 10.14
CA LEU A 549 3.28 6.88 11.59
C LEU A 549 4.65 7.10 12.26
N LYS A 550 5.75 6.74 11.61
CA LYS A 550 7.11 7.02 12.09
C LYS A 550 7.41 8.52 12.09
N ALA A 551 6.92 9.27 11.10
CA ALA A 551 7.04 10.72 11.08
C ALA A 551 6.24 11.38 12.23
N ALA A 552 5.01 10.91 12.46
CA ALA A 552 4.15 11.41 13.55
C ALA A 552 4.67 11.03 14.94
N HIS A 553 5.25 9.83 15.05
CA HIS A 553 5.76 9.26 16.30
C HIS A 553 7.20 8.75 16.14
N PRO A 554 8.20 9.65 16.08
CA PRO A 554 9.60 9.27 15.83
C PRO A 554 10.17 8.27 16.84
N GLU A 555 9.69 8.29 18.08
CA GLU A 555 10.14 7.41 19.17
C GLU A 555 9.45 6.03 19.16
N TRP A 556 8.43 5.82 18.34
CA TRP A 556 7.77 4.52 18.29
C TRP A 556 8.69 3.45 17.72
N SER A 557 8.68 2.30 18.39
CA SER A 557 9.29 1.07 17.91
C SER A 557 8.55 0.54 16.67
N PRO A 558 9.19 -0.32 15.87
CA PRO A 558 8.50 -1.08 14.83
C PRO A 558 7.25 -1.82 15.34
N SER A 559 7.33 -2.39 16.54
CA SER A 559 6.24 -3.12 17.20
C SER A 559 5.07 -2.20 17.56
N ALA A 560 5.34 -0.97 18.02
CA ALA A 560 4.31 0.02 18.34
C ALA A 560 3.58 0.52 17.07
N ILE A 561 4.32 0.82 15.99
CA ILE A 561 3.74 1.17 14.68
C ILE A 561 2.88 0.02 14.15
N LYS A 562 3.41 -1.20 14.23
CA LYS A 562 2.68 -2.41 13.83
C LYS A 562 1.40 -2.59 14.65
N SER A 563 1.48 -2.41 15.97
CA SER A 563 0.33 -2.48 16.86
C SER A 563 -0.73 -1.45 16.47
N ALA A 564 -0.34 -0.19 16.25
CA ALA A 564 -1.28 0.87 15.89
C ALA A 564 -2.06 0.51 14.62
N LEU A 565 -1.37 0.08 13.55
CA LEU A 565 -2.00 -0.34 12.30
C LEU A 565 -2.93 -1.55 12.46
N MET A 566 -2.59 -2.50 13.35
CA MET A 566 -3.39 -3.70 13.60
C MET A 566 -4.63 -3.39 14.45
N THR A 567 -4.46 -2.66 15.56
CA THR A 567 -5.53 -2.52 16.56
C THR A 567 -6.62 -1.54 16.17
N THR A 568 -6.34 -0.68 15.18
CA THR A 568 -7.29 0.29 14.64
C THR A 568 -7.91 -0.14 13.31
N ALA A 569 -7.47 -1.28 12.75
CA ALA A 569 -8.00 -1.82 11.51
C ALA A 569 -9.51 -2.11 11.62
N TYR A 570 -10.25 -1.84 10.54
CA TYR A 570 -11.69 -2.05 10.48
C TYR A 570 -12.04 -3.38 9.79
N VAL A 571 -13.20 -3.93 10.15
CA VAL A 571 -13.71 -5.23 9.62
C VAL A 571 -15.08 -5.11 8.96
N LEU A 572 -15.52 -3.87 8.69
CA LEU A 572 -16.77 -3.58 8.00
C LEU A 572 -16.48 -2.94 6.64
N ASP A 573 -17.28 -3.23 5.65
CA ASP A 573 -17.22 -2.58 4.34
C ASP A 573 -18.02 -1.26 4.32
N ASN A 574 -18.02 -0.59 3.18
CA ASN A 574 -18.77 0.64 2.91
C ASN A 574 -20.30 0.46 2.82
N THR A 575 -20.81 -0.75 3.08
CA THR A 575 -22.24 -1.05 3.34
C THR A 575 -22.51 -1.32 4.82
N ASN A 576 -21.48 -1.18 5.67
CA ASN A 576 -21.50 -1.48 7.10
C ASN A 576 -21.72 -2.97 7.41
N ALA A 577 -21.44 -3.85 6.45
CA ALA A 577 -21.48 -5.30 6.60
C ALA A 577 -20.06 -5.85 6.87
N PRO A 578 -19.90 -7.01 7.52
CA PRO A 578 -18.59 -7.63 7.69
C PRO A 578 -17.91 -7.88 6.34
N LEU A 579 -16.58 -7.70 6.26
CA LEU A 579 -15.83 -7.90 5.02
C LEU A 579 -16.12 -9.26 4.37
N HIS A 580 -16.24 -9.26 3.04
CA HIS A 580 -16.40 -10.48 2.25
C HIS A 580 -15.06 -11.01 1.72
N ASP A 581 -15.08 -12.26 1.30
CA ASP A 581 -13.99 -12.97 0.63
C ASP A 581 -14.31 -13.20 -0.85
N ALA A 582 -13.51 -12.66 -1.76
CA ALA A 582 -13.74 -12.80 -3.20
C ALA A 582 -13.58 -14.24 -3.73
N ALA A 583 -13.05 -15.18 -2.91
CA ALA A 583 -12.92 -16.58 -3.32
C ALA A 583 -14.27 -17.23 -3.60
N ASP A 584 -15.24 -17.03 -2.71
CA ASP A 584 -16.56 -17.67 -2.76
C ASP A 584 -17.72 -16.72 -2.39
N ASN A 585 -17.42 -15.44 -2.14
CA ASN A 585 -18.34 -14.40 -1.69
C ASN A 585 -18.93 -14.66 -0.28
N SER A 586 -18.25 -15.45 0.54
CA SER A 586 -18.59 -15.66 1.95
C SER A 586 -18.03 -14.55 2.84
N LEU A 587 -18.41 -14.55 4.13
CA LEU A 587 -17.81 -13.64 5.11
C LEU A 587 -16.33 -13.98 5.33
N SER A 588 -15.50 -12.96 5.25
CA SER A 588 -14.07 -13.05 5.53
C SER A 588 -13.80 -13.33 7.01
N ASN A 589 -12.62 -13.86 7.30
CA ASN A 589 -12.19 -14.21 8.66
C ASN A 589 -10.74 -13.77 8.93
N PRO A 590 -10.28 -13.77 10.19
CA PRO A 590 -8.92 -13.38 10.56
C PRO A 590 -7.78 -14.14 9.88
N HIS A 591 -7.96 -15.36 9.36
CA HIS A 591 -6.92 -16.00 8.54
C HIS A 591 -6.83 -15.42 7.12
N ALA A 592 -7.82 -14.65 6.68
CA ALA A 592 -7.82 -13.95 5.40
C ALA A 592 -7.46 -12.47 5.57
N HIS A 593 -8.08 -11.77 6.52
CA HIS A 593 -7.87 -10.31 6.71
C HIS A 593 -7.00 -9.91 7.90
N GLY A 594 -6.54 -10.85 8.73
CA GLY A 594 -5.79 -10.54 9.94
C GLY A 594 -6.64 -9.74 10.94
N SER A 595 -6.19 -8.53 11.25
CA SER A 595 -6.91 -7.60 12.13
C SER A 595 -8.03 -6.83 11.41
N GLY A 596 -7.97 -6.76 10.08
CA GLY A 596 -8.91 -6.02 9.25
C GLY A 596 -8.20 -5.25 8.14
N HIS A 597 -8.95 -4.38 7.46
CA HIS A 597 -8.38 -3.40 6.55
C HIS A 597 -7.85 -2.20 7.32
N VAL A 598 -6.68 -1.69 6.91
CA VAL A 598 -6.01 -0.60 7.63
C VAL A 598 -6.81 0.70 7.64
N ASP A 599 -6.73 1.41 8.77
CA ASP A 599 -7.29 2.74 9.00
C ASP A 599 -6.16 3.67 9.48
N PRO A 600 -5.52 4.43 8.58
CA PRO A 600 -4.37 5.24 8.96
C PRO A 600 -4.77 6.43 9.84
N GLN A 601 -5.99 6.94 9.74
CA GLN A 601 -6.47 8.05 10.57
C GLN A 601 -6.54 7.60 12.02
N LYS A 602 -7.20 6.47 12.29
CA LYS A 602 -7.24 5.93 13.65
C LYS A 602 -5.85 5.48 14.13
N ALA A 603 -5.00 4.95 13.24
CA ALA A 603 -3.66 4.48 13.60
C ALA A 603 -2.72 5.61 14.07
N LEU A 604 -2.97 6.88 13.71
CA LEU A 604 -2.21 8.02 14.23
C LEU A 604 -2.41 8.23 15.74
N SER A 605 -3.56 7.85 16.29
CA SER A 605 -3.86 7.95 17.72
C SER A 605 -4.60 6.70 18.19
N PRO A 606 -3.89 5.57 18.35
CA PRO A 606 -4.53 4.28 18.64
C PRO A 606 -4.97 4.14 20.09
N GLY A 607 -4.61 5.09 20.97
CA GLY A 607 -4.87 5.04 22.41
C GLY A 607 -3.91 4.10 23.16
N LEU A 608 -3.88 2.81 22.80
CA LEU A 608 -2.97 1.82 23.38
C LEU A 608 -2.18 1.10 22.29
N VAL A 609 -0.94 0.71 22.62
CA VAL A 609 -0.11 -0.16 21.76
C VAL A 609 0.43 -1.36 22.52
N TYR A 610 0.53 -2.49 21.82
CA TYR A 610 1.24 -3.68 22.26
C TYR A 610 2.69 -3.60 21.77
N ASP A 611 3.52 -2.94 22.57
CA ASP A 611 4.94 -2.83 22.26
C ASP A 611 5.67 -4.14 22.59
N ILE A 612 6.67 -4.50 21.79
CA ILE A 612 7.43 -5.74 21.91
C ILE A 612 8.91 -5.40 21.82
N SER A 613 9.64 -5.71 22.89
CA SER A 613 11.09 -5.52 22.94
C SER A 613 11.85 -6.64 22.22
N THR A 614 13.08 -6.36 21.79
CA THR A 614 13.99 -7.38 21.23
C THR A 614 14.14 -8.58 22.17
N GLU A 615 14.27 -8.34 23.48
CA GLU A 615 14.38 -9.42 24.48
C GLU A 615 13.13 -10.30 24.55
N GLU A 616 11.94 -9.75 24.30
CA GLU A 616 10.72 -10.56 24.23
C GLU A 616 10.65 -11.39 22.95
N TYR A 617 11.14 -10.88 21.82
CA TYR A 617 11.31 -11.71 20.62
C TYR A 617 12.35 -12.82 20.83
N ILE A 618 13.43 -12.57 21.57
CA ILE A 618 14.40 -13.61 21.95
C ILE A 618 13.75 -14.65 22.86
N ARG A 619 12.97 -14.25 23.87
CA ARG A 619 12.20 -15.18 24.72
C ARG A 619 11.19 -16.01 23.93
N PHE A 620 10.59 -15.43 22.89
CA PHE A 620 9.75 -16.13 21.93
C PHE A 620 10.55 -17.17 21.14
N LEU A 621 11.71 -16.81 20.58
CA LEU A 621 12.58 -17.75 19.89
C LEU A 621 13.03 -18.90 20.80
N CYS A 622 13.38 -18.60 22.05
CA CYS A 622 13.69 -19.61 23.08
C CYS A 622 12.51 -20.50 23.48
N SER A 623 11.27 -20.12 23.14
CA SER A 623 10.07 -20.94 23.37
C SER A 623 9.73 -21.87 22.19
N LEU A 624 10.41 -21.70 21.06
CA LEU A 624 10.33 -22.60 19.92
C LEU A 624 11.24 -23.82 20.12
N ASP A 625 11.01 -24.87 19.34
CA ASP A 625 11.84 -26.08 19.32
C ASP A 625 13.15 -25.85 18.53
N TYR A 626 13.88 -24.79 18.89
CA TYR A 626 15.12 -24.36 18.27
C TYR A 626 16.30 -24.61 19.20
N THR A 627 17.45 -25.02 18.65
CA THR A 627 18.71 -25.08 19.39
C THR A 627 19.22 -23.66 19.66
N VAL A 628 20.13 -23.50 20.63
CA VAL A 628 20.77 -22.20 20.89
C VAL A 628 21.45 -21.66 19.63
N ASP A 629 22.10 -22.52 18.83
CA ASP A 629 22.76 -22.13 17.58
C ASP A 629 21.78 -21.60 16.53
N HIS A 630 20.59 -22.21 16.42
CA HIS A 630 19.54 -21.67 15.54
C HIS A 630 19.11 -20.27 15.97
N ILE A 631 19.01 -20.01 17.29
CA ILE A 631 18.62 -18.70 17.80
C ILE A 631 19.74 -17.69 17.57
N VAL A 632 21.00 -18.07 17.85
CA VAL A 632 22.20 -17.27 17.56
C VAL A 632 22.25 -16.87 16.08
N ALA A 633 21.89 -17.78 15.15
CA ALA A 633 21.84 -17.48 13.72
C ALA A 633 20.83 -16.38 13.36
N ILE A 634 19.71 -16.29 14.09
CA ILE A 634 18.69 -15.25 13.87
C ILE A 634 19.13 -13.92 14.51
N VAL A 635 19.53 -13.96 15.78
CA VAL A 635 19.75 -12.75 16.59
C VAL A 635 21.14 -12.16 16.43
N LYS A 636 22.08 -12.91 15.82
CA LYS A 636 23.48 -12.51 15.55
C LYS A 636 24.26 -12.07 16.81
N ARG A 637 23.91 -12.63 17.97
CA ARG A 637 24.62 -12.40 19.25
C ARG A 637 25.51 -13.62 19.56
N PRO A 638 26.71 -13.42 20.13
CA PRO A 638 27.66 -14.51 20.38
C PRO A 638 27.14 -15.54 21.39
N SER A 639 26.21 -15.15 22.26
CA SER A 639 25.50 -16.07 23.14
C SER A 639 24.08 -15.59 23.42
N VAL A 640 23.18 -16.54 23.66
CA VAL A 640 21.78 -16.30 24.02
C VAL A 640 21.43 -17.12 25.24
N ASN A 641 20.85 -16.48 26.25
CA ASN A 641 20.42 -17.16 27.46
C ASN A 641 18.91 -17.47 27.38
N CYS A 642 18.57 -18.73 27.12
CA CYS A 642 17.19 -19.22 27.08
C CYS A 642 16.64 -19.71 28.44
N SER A 643 17.27 -19.34 29.57
CA SER A 643 16.72 -19.64 30.92
C SER A 643 15.34 -19.01 31.14
N LYS A 644 15.08 -17.87 30.51
CA LYS A 644 13.76 -17.23 30.43
C LYS A 644 13.18 -17.51 29.05
N LYS A 645 12.17 -18.38 28.98
CA LYS A 645 11.38 -18.65 27.77
C LYS A 645 9.90 -18.63 28.08
N PHE A 646 9.07 -18.37 27.07
CA PHE A 646 7.64 -18.55 27.23
C PHE A 646 7.28 -20.03 27.32
N SER A 647 6.24 -20.37 28.09
CA SER A 647 5.68 -21.73 28.14
C SER A 647 4.88 -22.09 26.89
N ASP A 648 4.51 -21.08 26.10
CA ASP A 648 3.67 -21.15 24.92
C ASP A 648 4.04 -19.95 24.02
N PRO A 649 4.39 -20.15 22.74
CA PRO A 649 4.79 -19.06 21.85
C PRO A 649 3.72 -17.95 21.70
N GLY A 650 2.43 -18.27 21.90
CA GLY A 650 1.33 -17.30 21.88
C GLY A 650 1.34 -16.29 23.04
N GLN A 651 2.25 -16.45 24.03
CA GLN A 651 2.50 -15.48 25.09
C GLN A 651 3.23 -14.22 24.61
N LEU A 652 3.84 -14.23 23.43
CA LEU A 652 4.41 -13.03 22.83
C LEU A 652 3.38 -11.90 22.89
N ASN A 653 3.81 -10.68 23.22
CA ASN A 653 2.95 -9.52 23.43
C ASN A 653 2.35 -8.97 22.12
N TYR A 654 1.74 -9.85 21.33
CA TYR A 654 1.30 -9.61 19.97
C TYR A 654 -0.12 -8.99 19.94
N PRO A 655 -0.44 -8.06 19.02
CA PRO A 655 -1.74 -7.39 18.94
C PRO A 655 -2.94 -8.28 18.52
N SER A 656 -2.73 -9.59 18.44
CA SER A 656 -3.75 -10.60 18.15
C SER A 656 -3.50 -11.87 18.98
N PHE A 657 -4.48 -12.77 18.94
CA PHE A 657 -4.40 -14.06 19.62
C PHE A 657 -4.65 -15.18 18.61
N SER A 658 -3.71 -16.11 18.48
CA SER A 658 -3.98 -17.40 17.84
C SER A 658 -3.83 -18.49 18.90
N VAL A 659 -4.95 -19.08 19.28
CA VAL A 659 -5.06 -20.02 20.39
C VAL A 659 -5.05 -21.43 19.81
N LEU A 660 -3.94 -22.13 20.01
CA LEU A 660 -3.85 -23.57 19.76
C LEU A 660 -4.08 -24.33 21.06
N PHE A 661 -5.21 -25.04 21.16
CA PHE A 661 -5.51 -25.85 22.34
C PHE A 661 -4.58 -27.06 22.43
N GLY A 662 -4.30 -27.77 21.32
CA GLY A 662 -3.30 -28.85 21.28
C GLY A 662 -3.52 -29.92 22.37
N GLY A 663 -4.78 -30.32 22.58
CA GLY A 663 -5.19 -31.25 23.65
C GLY A 663 -5.38 -30.61 25.03
N LYS A 664 -4.95 -29.37 25.26
CA LYS A 664 -5.26 -28.62 26.50
C LYS A 664 -6.70 -28.11 26.45
N ARG A 665 -7.39 -28.12 27.60
CA ARG A 665 -8.71 -27.49 27.73
C ARG A 665 -8.64 -25.98 27.95
N VAL A 666 -7.56 -25.50 28.57
CA VAL A 666 -7.40 -24.10 28.98
C VAL A 666 -6.07 -23.57 28.46
N VAL A 667 -6.13 -22.41 27.79
CA VAL A 667 -4.96 -21.65 27.36
C VAL A 667 -5.06 -20.25 27.97
N ARG A 668 -3.94 -19.71 28.45
CA ARG A 668 -3.89 -18.38 29.08
C ARG A 668 -2.79 -17.55 28.45
N TYR A 669 -3.15 -16.37 27.98
CA TYR A 669 -2.19 -15.42 27.43
C TYR A 669 -2.22 -14.12 28.21
N THR A 670 -1.05 -13.62 28.58
CA THR A 670 -0.89 -12.30 29.20
C THR A 670 -0.40 -11.32 28.16
N ARG A 671 -0.97 -10.12 28.15
CA ARG A 671 -0.53 -9.01 27.32
C ARG A 671 -0.18 -7.82 28.21
N GLU A 672 0.69 -6.98 27.70
CA GLU A 672 1.06 -5.69 28.26
C GLU A 672 0.76 -4.61 27.22
N VAL A 673 -0.03 -3.62 27.61
CA VAL A 673 -0.37 -2.49 26.75
C VAL A 673 0.21 -1.22 27.33
N THR A 674 0.77 -0.39 26.46
CA THR A 674 1.30 0.93 26.79
C THR A 674 0.30 2.00 26.36
N ASN A 675 -0.03 2.95 27.25
CA ASN A 675 -0.86 4.08 26.89
C ASN A 675 -0.07 5.10 26.07
N VAL A 676 -0.49 5.32 24.82
CA VAL A 676 0.03 6.36 23.93
C VAL A 676 -1.00 7.45 23.63
N GLY A 677 -2.20 7.33 24.19
CA GLY A 677 -3.24 8.35 24.18
C GLY A 677 -3.14 9.27 25.39
N ALA A 678 -4.24 9.97 25.68
CA ALA A 678 -4.31 10.92 26.78
C ALA A 678 -3.99 10.27 28.15
N ALA A 679 -3.41 11.07 29.04
CA ALA A 679 -3.26 10.76 30.46
C ALA A 679 -4.64 10.61 31.14
N SER A 680 -4.68 9.98 32.32
CA SER A 680 -5.92 9.75 33.08
C SER A 680 -7.03 9.02 32.28
N SER A 681 -6.64 8.08 31.40
CA SER A 681 -7.56 7.31 30.57
C SER A 681 -7.95 5.97 31.19
N VAL A 682 -9.21 5.56 30.99
CA VAL A 682 -9.74 4.29 31.50
C VAL A 682 -10.37 3.51 30.35
N TYR A 683 -9.89 2.29 30.13
CA TYR A 683 -10.39 1.38 29.10
C TYR A 683 -11.18 0.25 29.75
N LYS A 684 -12.31 -0.12 29.13
CA LYS A 684 -13.12 -1.29 29.48
C LYS A 684 -12.98 -2.34 28.40
N VAL A 685 -12.96 -3.61 28.78
CA VAL A 685 -12.86 -4.72 27.83
C VAL A 685 -14.25 -5.22 27.40
N THR A 686 -14.40 -5.42 26.11
CA THR A 686 -15.50 -6.19 25.50
C THR A 686 -14.91 -7.40 24.79
N VAL A 687 -15.60 -8.53 24.88
CA VAL A 687 -15.16 -9.78 24.27
C VAL A 687 -16.25 -10.32 23.36
N ASN A 688 -15.90 -10.62 22.13
CA ASN A 688 -16.75 -11.33 21.18
C ASN A 688 -16.10 -12.70 20.93
N GLY A 689 -16.73 -13.78 21.39
CA GLY A 689 -16.17 -15.13 21.36
C GLY A 689 -16.97 -16.07 20.49
N ALA A 690 -16.33 -17.15 20.05
CA ALA A 690 -16.99 -18.20 19.30
C ALA A 690 -17.80 -19.14 20.22
N PRO A 691 -18.85 -19.82 19.70
CA PRO A 691 -19.71 -20.67 20.51
C PRO A 691 -18.96 -21.77 21.27
N SER A 692 -17.84 -22.27 20.75
CA SER A 692 -17.09 -23.41 21.31
C SER A 692 -16.07 -23.01 22.37
N VAL A 693 -15.81 -21.72 22.59
CA VAL A 693 -14.76 -21.25 23.52
C VAL A 693 -15.31 -20.22 24.51
N GLY A 694 -15.13 -20.49 25.80
CA GLY A 694 -15.33 -19.50 26.85
C GLY A 694 -14.11 -18.58 26.97
N ILE A 695 -14.33 -17.27 27.02
CA ILE A 695 -13.25 -16.27 27.09
C ILE A 695 -13.48 -15.40 28.32
N SER A 696 -12.43 -15.19 29.12
CA SER A 696 -12.46 -14.26 30.25
C SER A 696 -11.19 -13.43 30.33
N VAL A 697 -11.32 -12.16 30.69
CA VAL A 697 -10.23 -11.19 30.75
C VAL A 697 -10.13 -10.63 32.17
N LYS A 698 -8.91 -10.60 32.74
CA LYS A 698 -8.64 -10.02 34.06
C LYS A 698 -7.39 -9.12 34.04
N PRO A 699 -7.46 -7.87 34.56
CA PRO A 699 -8.68 -7.18 35.01
C PRO A 699 -9.62 -6.85 33.82
N SER A 700 -10.88 -6.47 34.09
CA SER A 700 -11.83 -6.04 33.05
C SER A 700 -11.79 -4.54 32.74
N LYS A 701 -10.95 -3.80 33.49
CA LYS A 701 -10.69 -2.37 33.33
C LYS A 701 -9.20 -2.11 33.46
N LEU A 702 -8.67 -1.23 32.63
CA LEU A 702 -7.30 -0.71 32.73
C LEU A 702 -7.37 0.80 32.91
N SER A 703 -6.66 1.32 33.91
CA SER A 703 -6.62 2.74 34.22
C SER A 703 -5.19 3.22 34.16
N PHE A 704 -4.95 4.24 33.33
CA PHE A 704 -3.64 4.84 33.08
C PHE A 704 -3.65 6.27 33.58
N ARG A 705 -2.70 6.62 34.44
CA ARG A 705 -2.51 7.95 35.02
C ARG A 705 -1.70 8.84 34.10
N SER A 706 -0.72 8.28 33.38
CA SER A 706 0.17 9.03 32.48
C SER A 706 0.29 8.38 31.10
N VAL A 707 0.78 9.18 30.14
CA VAL A 707 1.28 8.65 28.86
C VAL A 707 2.52 7.80 29.14
N GLY A 708 2.70 6.71 28.39
CA GLY A 708 3.78 5.76 28.55
C GLY A 708 3.59 4.74 29.68
N GLU A 709 2.54 4.87 30.51
CA GLU A 709 2.26 3.87 31.55
C GLU A 709 1.86 2.53 30.92
N LYS A 710 2.41 1.44 31.46
CA LYS A 710 2.17 0.07 31.00
C LYS A 710 1.24 -0.65 31.96
N LYS A 711 0.28 -1.41 31.42
CA LYS A 711 -0.60 -2.28 32.21
C LYS A 711 -0.69 -3.66 31.60
N ARG A 712 -0.79 -4.66 32.48
CA ARG A 712 -0.95 -6.06 32.10
C ARG A 712 -2.38 -6.55 32.30
N TYR A 713 -2.80 -7.44 31.43
CA TYR A 713 -4.02 -8.22 31.58
C TYR A 713 -3.82 -9.64 31.09
N THR A 714 -4.58 -10.57 31.65
CA THR A 714 -4.56 -11.98 31.25
C THR A 714 -5.90 -12.36 30.65
N VAL A 715 -5.84 -12.98 29.47
CA VAL A 715 -6.96 -13.63 28.82
C VAL A 715 -6.90 -15.13 29.09
N THR A 716 -8.03 -15.73 29.46
CA THR A 716 -8.19 -17.16 29.64
C THR A 716 -9.20 -17.68 28.63
N PHE A 717 -8.76 -18.61 27.79
CA PHE A 717 -9.55 -19.31 26.80
C PHE A 717 -9.83 -20.72 27.29
N VAL A 718 -11.09 -21.13 27.29
CA VAL A 718 -11.54 -22.45 27.77
C VAL A 718 -12.32 -23.13 26.66
N SER A 719 -11.77 -24.18 26.08
CA SER A 719 -12.51 -25.05 25.16
C SER A 719 -13.68 -25.69 25.92
N LYS A 720 -14.89 -25.56 25.37
CA LYS A 720 -16.08 -26.23 25.93
C LYS A 720 -15.95 -27.76 25.78
N LYS A 721 -16.68 -28.51 26.60
CA LYS A 721 -16.74 -29.98 26.50
C LYS A 721 -17.50 -30.38 25.24
N GLY A 722 -17.10 -31.48 24.60
CA GLY A 722 -17.80 -32.04 23.44
C GLY A 722 -17.60 -31.27 22.13
N VAL A 723 -16.65 -30.32 22.08
CA VAL A 723 -16.26 -29.67 20.82
C VAL A 723 -15.60 -30.72 19.94
N SER A 724 -16.23 -31.01 18.79
CA SER A 724 -15.64 -31.89 17.78
C SER A 724 -14.34 -31.26 17.31
N MET A 725 -13.25 -32.04 17.32
CA MET A 725 -11.93 -31.62 16.81
C MET A 725 -11.94 -31.53 15.28
N THR A 726 -12.91 -30.81 14.73
CA THR A 726 -12.98 -30.54 13.29
C THR A 726 -11.82 -29.63 12.91
N ASN A 727 -11.31 -29.79 11.69
CA ASN A 727 -10.25 -28.95 11.15
C ASN A 727 -10.66 -27.48 10.92
N LYS A 728 -11.84 -27.04 11.37
CA LYS A 728 -12.33 -25.67 11.17
C LYS A 728 -11.87 -24.77 12.31
N ALA A 729 -11.23 -23.65 11.95
CA ALA A 729 -10.92 -22.61 12.90
C ALA A 729 -12.19 -21.84 13.26
N GLU A 730 -12.28 -21.41 14.52
CA GLU A 730 -13.28 -20.45 14.97
C GLU A 730 -12.61 -19.11 15.28
N PHE A 731 -13.39 -18.02 15.32
CA PHE A 731 -12.83 -16.68 15.45
C PHE A 731 -13.58 -15.82 16.47
N GLY A 732 -12.89 -14.81 16.99
CA GLY A 732 -13.44 -13.85 17.94
C GLY A 732 -12.63 -12.56 17.97
N SER A 733 -12.86 -11.72 18.97
CA SER A 733 -12.07 -10.52 19.21
C SER A 733 -12.15 -10.06 20.67
N ILE A 734 -11.15 -9.29 21.08
CA ILE A 734 -11.10 -8.55 22.34
C ILE A 734 -10.91 -7.08 21.99
N THR A 735 -11.75 -6.22 22.53
CA THR A 735 -11.66 -4.78 22.31
C THR A 735 -11.55 -4.06 23.63
N TRP A 736 -10.49 -3.29 23.81
CA TRP A 736 -10.39 -2.30 24.88
C TRP A 736 -10.91 -0.97 24.35
N SER A 737 -11.93 -0.40 24.99
CA SER A 737 -12.50 0.87 24.56
C SER A 737 -12.64 1.90 25.67
N ASN A 738 -12.51 3.16 25.28
CA ASN A 738 -12.93 4.34 26.02
C ASN A 738 -13.83 5.18 25.07
N PRO A 739 -14.29 6.39 25.45
CA PRO A 739 -15.11 7.22 24.55
C PRO A 739 -14.45 7.65 23.23
N GLN A 740 -13.11 7.64 23.14
CA GLN A 740 -12.33 8.16 22.01
C GLN A 740 -11.67 7.06 21.16
N HIS A 741 -11.34 5.92 21.77
CA HIS A 741 -10.44 4.91 21.22
C HIS A 741 -11.05 3.51 21.35
N GLU A 742 -10.88 2.72 20.30
CA GLU A 742 -11.16 1.29 20.27
C GLU A 742 -9.89 0.54 19.86
N VAL A 743 -9.40 -0.33 20.73
CA VAL A 743 -8.18 -1.12 20.54
C VAL A 743 -8.58 -2.57 20.41
N ARG A 744 -8.78 -3.00 19.15
CA ARG A 744 -9.32 -4.32 18.82
C ARG A 744 -8.22 -5.32 18.49
N SER A 745 -8.28 -6.52 19.08
CA SER A 745 -7.39 -7.64 18.78
C SER A 745 -8.22 -8.84 18.29
N PRO A 746 -8.00 -9.35 17.06
CA PRO A 746 -8.68 -10.55 16.58
C PRO A 746 -8.18 -11.79 17.32
N ILE A 747 -9.05 -12.81 17.37
CA ILE A 747 -8.73 -14.12 17.94
C ILE A 747 -9.02 -15.20 16.90
N ALA A 748 -8.11 -16.16 16.73
CA ALA A 748 -8.35 -17.43 16.06
C ALA A 748 -8.21 -18.59 17.05
N PHE A 749 -9.09 -19.59 16.93
CA PHE A 749 -9.11 -20.80 17.74
C PHE A 749 -8.84 -22.02 16.87
N SER A 750 -7.95 -22.88 17.33
CA SER A 750 -7.67 -24.18 16.71
C SER A 750 -7.44 -25.25 17.78
N TRP A 751 -7.84 -26.48 17.46
CA TRP A 751 -7.69 -27.62 18.38
C TRP A 751 -6.50 -28.51 18.05
N ASN A 752 -6.15 -28.59 16.77
CA ASN A 752 -5.04 -29.38 16.24
C ASN A 752 -4.11 -28.51 15.40
N ARG A 753 -2.84 -28.92 15.29
CA ARG A 753 -1.96 -28.42 14.23
C ARG A 753 -2.51 -28.90 12.88
N PHE A 754 -2.47 -28.01 11.89
CA PHE A 754 -3.02 -28.26 10.55
C PHE A 754 -2.18 -29.25 9.75
#